data_AF-A0A8B8ZX86-F1
#
_entry.id   AF-A0A8B8ZX86-F1
#
_cell.length_a   1.000
_cell.length_b   1.000
_cell.length_c   1.000
_cell.angle_alpha   90.00
_cell.angle_beta   90.00
_cell.angle_gamma   90.00
#
_symmetry.space_group_name_H-M   'P 1'
#
loop_
_entity.id
_entity.type
_entity.pdbx_description
1 polymer ?
#
loop_
_entity_poly.entity_id
_entity_poly.type
_entity_poly.pdbx_seq_one_letter_code
_entity_poly.pdbx_strand_id
1 'polypeptide(L)'
;MRRDGAHPLLPLLLLLFLALILPSSHAQSGSSRPGTDNYNCAAEKSVYPCRGFTCIANRSVYPCRAYALYRASGGDDLASVSDLFGVSTLSIARASNITDNSTAVLSSGQPLLVPLICSCVDNHSYALVDYQIKGGDTFYILSTTNFQNLTGYQAVELVNPTLVPTNLSIGVITVFPIFCQCPNNTNTLINDNSSTTVSIVSYVFQPSDSYSSIASNFGTTVQSLISLNGAETAVEAFSVILIPVSKFPPPLLLSNSSSPSPSPSPPPPPSSTVVEKRDRTGVIVGLAVGMGLFAILLALVLVLFLGERKKRRREARKRKGDVGWNNKGSGERRFARSGSDVKLMTDISELLDKYKLYQIEELRRATSDFDYSCLIQGTVYKGTIDGEVFAIKKMKWNACEELKILQKVNHTNLVKLEGFCIDPEDGTCYLVYEYVANGSLHSWLHDAAPTRRLDWRSRLRIALDLAHGLQYIHEHTWPRVVHKDIKSSNVLLDSKLHAKIANFGLAKTGINAVTTHIVGTQGYIAPEYLADGLVTTKMDVFAYGVVLLELISGKEAVSEEGEALWVEAEVVFQRTEANVIAWMDPVLREQSCPIDTVVTVLNVAKACLQRDPSKRPTMVDVAYTLSKADEQFSDYSGDGLSVGSEDVSVLAR
;
A
#
# COMPACT_ATOMS: atom_id res chain seq x y z
N MET A 1 21.50 -4.72 -81.46
CA MET A 1 22.94 -5.10 -81.42
C MET A 1 23.67 -4.11 -80.53
N ARG A 2 24.05 -4.51 -79.32
CA ARG A 2 25.22 -4.02 -78.56
C ARG A 2 25.35 -4.86 -77.28
N ARG A 3 26.18 -5.90 -77.39
CA ARG A 3 27.01 -6.54 -76.36
C ARG A 3 28.21 -5.62 -76.09
N ASP A 4 29.03 -5.67 -75.05
CA ASP A 4 29.16 -6.35 -73.75
C ASP A 4 30.34 -5.61 -73.07
N GLY A 5 30.45 -5.65 -71.73
CA GLY A 5 31.67 -5.23 -71.05
C GLY A 5 31.46 -4.82 -69.60
N ALA A 6 31.27 -5.81 -68.72
CA ALA A 6 31.20 -5.66 -67.28
C ALA A 6 32.58 -5.53 -66.64
N HIS A 7 32.72 -4.74 -65.56
CA HIS A 7 33.64 -5.02 -64.45
C HIS A 7 33.13 -4.39 -63.13
N PRO A 8 33.42 -5.01 -61.97
CA PRO A 8 32.61 -4.88 -60.75
C PRO A 8 33.35 -4.11 -59.66
N LEU A 9 32.94 -2.87 -59.38
CA LEU A 9 33.52 -2.09 -58.26
C LEU A 9 32.48 -1.43 -57.35
N LEU A 10 31.19 -1.56 -57.66
CA LEU A 10 30.12 -1.05 -56.80
C LEU A 10 29.73 -1.92 -55.57
N PRO A 11 30.06 -3.24 -55.47
CA PRO A 11 29.73 -3.98 -54.25
C PRO A 11 30.76 -3.81 -53.12
N LEU A 12 31.94 -3.22 -53.38
CA LEU A 12 33.02 -3.18 -52.38
C LEU A 12 32.85 -2.03 -51.36
N LEU A 13 32.18 -0.94 -51.72
CA LEU A 13 31.95 0.19 -50.81
C LEU A 13 30.75 -0.01 -49.89
N LEU A 14 29.80 -0.88 -50.26
CA LEU A 14 28.64 -1.22 -49.43
C LEU A 14 28.99 -2.22 -48.29
N LEU A 15 30.06 -3.01 -48.46
CA LEU A 15 30.52 -3.98 -47.46
C LEU A 15 31.36 -3.34 -46.33
N LEU A 16 31.96 -2.16 -46.55
CA LEU A 16 32.77 -1.47 -45.53
C LEU A 16 31.95 -0.67 -44.51
N PHE A 17 30.70 -0.30 -44.83
CA PHE A 17 29.81 0.41 -43.90
C PHE A 17 28.98 -0.53 -42.99
N LEU A 18 28.87 -1.81 -43.33
CA LEU A 18 28.19 -2.82 -42.51
C LEU A 18 29.08 -3.43 -41.41
N ALA A 19 30.38 -3.13 -41.39
CA ALA A 19 31.34 -3.68 -40.43
C ALA A 19 31.58 -2.83 -39.17
N LEU A 20 30.97 -1.64 -39.06
CA LEU A 20 31.12 -0.74 -37.90
C LEU A 20 29.92 -0.77 -36.92
N ILE A 21 28.92 -1.62 -37.15
CA ILE A 21 27.71 -1.76 -36.30
C ILE A 21 27.46 -3.22 -35.89
N LEU A 22 28.52 -4.02 -35.71
CA LEU A 22 28.43 -5.32 -35.06
C LEU A 22 29.41 -5.38 -33.88
N PRO A 23 28.94 -5.55 -32.64
CA PRO A 23 29.82 -5.85 -31.52
C PRO A 23 30.53 -7.17 -31.76
N SER A 24 31.85 -7.10 -31.70
CA SER A 24 32.83 -8.18 -31.76
C SER A 24 32.51 -9.36 -30.85
N SER A 25 32.25 -10.51 -31.47
CA SER A 25 32.42 -11.83 -30.85
C SER A 25 33.90 -12.03 -30.48
N HIS A 26 34.25 -11.87 -29.21
CA HIS A 26 35.48 -12.45 -28.67
C HIS A 26 35.30 -13.96 -28.55
N ALA A 27 36.14 -14.70 -29.25
CA ALA A 27 36.37 -16.11 -29.01
C ALA A 27 37.02 -16.27 -27.62
N GLN A 28 36.38 -17.00 -26.72
CA GLN A 28 37.06 -17.63 -25.59
C GLN A 28 37.22 -19.12 -25.89
N SER A 29 38.47 -19.56 -25.78
CA SER A 29 38.93 -20.93 -25.80
C SER A 29 38.11 -21.81 -24.85
N GLY A 30 37.95 -23.08 -25.24
CA GLY A 30 37.13 -24.06 -24.55
C GLY A 30 37.34 -24.12 -23.04
N SER A 31 36.22 -23.95 -22.32
CA SER A 31 35.94 -24.63 -21.08
C SER A 31 34.45 -24.98 -21.12
N SER A 32 34.16 -26.23 -20.78
CA SER A 32 32.86 -26.91 -20.84
C SER A 32 31.67 -26.06 -20.36
N ARG A 33 30.64 -25.96 -21.21
CA ARG A 33 29.29 -25.52 -20.81
C ARG A 33 28.79 -26.36 -19.63
N PRO A 34 28.38 -25.78 -18.49
CA PRO A 34 27.42 -26.43 -17.61
C PRO A 34 26.06 -26.38 -18.31
N GLY A 35 25.42 -27.54 -18.46
CA GLY A 35 24.22 -27.73 -19.25
C GLY A 35 23.01 -26.93 -18.78
N THR A 36 22.17 -26.57 -19.74
CA THR A 36 20.81 -26.03 -19.61
C THR A 36 19.79 -27.01 -19.02
N ASP A 37 20.24 -28.06 -18.34
CA ASP A 37 19.40 -29.18 -17.90
C ASP A 37 19.05 -29.15 -16.39
N ASN A 38 19.49 -28.14 -15.63
CA ASN A 38 19.40 -28.17 -14.15
C ASN A 38 18.31 -27.30 -13.49
N TYR A 39 17.46 -26.60 -14.23
CA TYR A 39 16.44 -25.70 -13.62
C TYR A 39 15.01 -26.21 -13.72
N ASN A 40 14.84 -27.53 -13.79
CA ASN A 40 13.54 -28.16 -13.54
C ASN A 40 13.37 -28.33 -12.02
N CYS A 41 12.34 -27.69 -11.45
CA CYS A 41 11.93 -27.90 -10.04
C CYS A 41 11.48 -29.35 -9.75
N ALA A 42 11.50 -30.23 -10.76
CA ALA A 42 11.10 -31.63 -10.68
C ALA A 42 12.20 -32.57 -10.16
N ALA A 43 13.44 -32.08 -9.97
CA ALA A 43 14.48 -32.87 -9.32
C ALA A 43 14.39 -32.69 -7.80
N GLU A 44 13.82 -33.67 -7.10
CA GLU A 44 13.72 -33.79 -5.62
C GLU A 44 15.08 -33.87 -4.88
N LYS A 45 16.17 -33.33 -5.45
CA LYS A 45 17.53 -33.41 -4.89
C LYS A 45 18.24 -32.07 -4.70
N SER A 46 17.61 -30.93 -4.99
CA SER A 46 18.20 -29.64 -4.64
C SER A 46 17.87 -29.27 -3.20
N VAL A 47 18.89 -29.00 -2.38
CA VAL A 47 18.76 -28.43 -1.02
C VAL A 47 18.16 -27.01 -1.05
N TYR A 48 18.05 -26.42 -2.25
CA TYR A 48 17.62 -25.05 -2.47
C TYR A 48 16.11 -24.89 -2.62
N PRO A 49 15.52 -23.86 -1.99
CA PRO A 49 14.10 -23.60 -2.07
C PRO A 49 13.75 -23.02 -3.45
N CYS A 50 13.50 -23.86 -4.45
CA CYS A 50 12.95 -23.40 -5.73
C CYS A 50 11.51 -22.84 -5.58
N ARG A 51 10.82 -23.19 -4.50
CA ARG A 51 9.41 -22.81 -4.19
C ARG A 51 9.25 -22.13 -2.83
N GLY A 52 10.34 -21.81 -2.14
CA GLY A 52 10.35 -21.44 -0.72
C GLY A 52 10.78 -22.59 0.19
N PHE A 53 10.95 -22.28 1.48
CA PHE A 53 11.39 -23.25 2.48
C PHE A 53 10.21 -24.09 2.97
N THR A 54 10.43 -25.36 3.32
CA THR A 54 9.35 -26.21 3.79
C THR A 54 8.83 -25.75 5.16
N CYS A 55 7.51 -25.72 5.30
CA CYS A 55 6.84 -25.27 6.52
C CYS A 55 5.60 -26.10 6.81
N ILE A 56 5.18 -26.08 8.07
CA ILE A 56 3.89 -26.61 8.52
C ILE A 56 3.04 -25.40 8.91
N ALA A 57 1.85 -25.28 8.32
CA ALA A 57 0.93 -24.16 8.56
C ALA A 57 0.33 -24.23 9.97
N ASN A 58 1.14 -23.88 10.99
CA ASN A 58 0.73 -23.78 12.38
C ASN A 58 0.43 -22.32 12.74
N ARG A 59 -0.81 -22.05 13.18
CA ARG A 59 -1.28 -20.71 13.56
C ARG A 59 -0.52 -20.07 14.73
N SER A 60 0.21 -20.85 15.52
CA SER A 60 1.05 -20.29 16.60
C SER A 60 2.45 -19.86 16.15
N VAL A 61 2.88 -20.25 14.93
CA VAL A 61 4.22 -19.99 14.39
C VAL A 61 4.17 -19.06 13.19
N TYR A 62 3.14 -19.20 12.35
CA TYR A 62 2.91 -18.38 11.16
C TYR A 62 1.59 -17.59 11.28
N PRO A 63 1.54 -16.34 10.77
CA PRO A 63 2.66 -15.58 10.21
C PRO A 63 3.59 -15.05 11.32
N CYS A 64 4.83 -14.69 10.97
CA CYS A 64 5.78 -14.07 11.89
C CYS A 64 6.57 -12.94 11.21
N ARG A 65 7.30 -12.16 12.02
CA ARG A 65 8.28 -11.18 11.51
C ARG A 65 9.60 -11.89 11.20
N ALA A 66 10.05 -11.78 9.96
CA ALA A 66 11.37 -12.19 9.50
C ALA A 66 12.06 -11.00 8.81
N TYR A 67 13.28 -11.18 8.32
CA TYR A 67 14.02 -10.14 7.62
C TYR A 67 14.69 -10.71 6.37
N ALA A 68 14.87 -9.91 5.34
CA ALA A 68 15.80 -10.21 4.25
C ALA A 68 16.98 -9.25 4.32
N LEU A 69 18.19 -9.75 4.05
CA LEU A 69 19.33 -8.88 3.80
C LEU A 69 19.35 -8.50 2.32
N TYR A 70 19.15 -7.22 2.05
CA TYR A 70 19.24 -6.61 0.73
C TYR A 70 20.54 -5.83 0.60
N ARG A 71 21.19 -5.84 -0.57
CA ARG A 71 22.42 -5.05 -0.81
C ARG A 71 22.08 -3.89 -1.74
N ALA A 72 22.16 -2.65 -1.28
CA ALA A 72 21.83 -1.50 -2.11
C ALA A 72 22.63 -1.48 -3.42
N SER A 73 21.98 -1.30 -4.56
CA SER A 73 22.64 -1.14 -5.86
C SER A 73 23.15 0.29 -6.05
N GLY A 74 24.07 0.50 -6.99
CA GLY A 74 24.54 1.85 -7.32
C GLY A 74 23.39 2.72 -7.86
N GLY A 75 22.85 3.61 -7.01
CA GLY A 75 21.71 4.47 -7.32
C GLY A 75 20.46 4.22 -6.47
N ASP A 76 20.48 3.21 -5.59
CA ASP A 76 19.39 2.99 -4.64
C ASP A 76 19.41 4.05 -3.51
N ASP A 77 18.21 4.39 -3.05
CA ASP A 77 17.98 5.09 -1.79
C ASP A 77 16.99 4.29 -0.94
N LEU A 78 16.74 4.72 0.30
CA LEU A 78 15.81 3.98 1.17
C LEU A 78 14.39 3.91 0.58
N ALA A 79 13.98 4.91 -0.22
CA ALA A 79 12.67 4.95 -0.84
C ALA A 79 12.56 3.92 -1.98
N SER A 80 13.59 3.79 -2.83
CA SER A 80 13.62 2.80 -3.92
C SER A 80 13.56 1.36 -3.39
N VAL A 81 14.27 1.08 -2.29
CA VAL A 81 14.26 -0.24 -1.63
C VAL A 81 12.92 -0.48 -0.91
N SER A 82 12.38 0.55 -0.25
CA SER A 82 11.03 0.54 0.34
C SER A 82 9.96 0.19 -0.70
N ASP A 83 10.00 0.83 -1.86
CA ASP A 83 9.06 0.59 -2.97
C ASP A 83 9.23 -0.80 -3.58
N LEU A 84 10.47 -1.29 -3.68
CA LEU A 84 10.76 -2.62 -4.21
C LEU A 84 10.16 -3.74 -3.33
N PHE A 85 10.26 -3.62 -2.01
CA PHE A 85 9.79 -4.63 -1.07
C PHE A 85 8.38 -4.37 -0.52
N GLY A 86 7.80 -3.21 -0.79
CA GLY A 86 6.49 -2.80 -0.26
C GLY A 86 6.50 -2.58 1.26
N VAL A 87 7.60 -2.09 1.83
CA VAL A 87 7.78 -1.90 3.29
C VAL A 87 8.28 -0.51 3.62
N SER A 88 7.96 -0.01 4.82
CA SER A 88 8.27 1.38 5.22
C SER A 88 9.78 1.69 5.22
N THR A 89 10.16 2.84 4.66
CA THR A 89 11.52 3.42 4.74
C THR A 89 12.01 3.50 6.18
N LEU A 90 11.13 3.92 7.10
CA LEU A 90 11.41 4.01 8.54
C LEU A 90 11.67 2.63 9.15
N SER A 91 10.93 1.60 8.71
CA SER A 91 11.13 0.24 9.19
C SER A 91 12.44 -0.37 8.69
N ILE A 92 12.85 -0.09 7.45
CA ILE A 92 14.18 -0.45 6.94
C ILE A 92 15.27 0.32 7.69
N ALA A 93 15.10 1.64 7.90
CA ALA A 93 16.06 2.48 8.59
C ALA A 93 16.29 2.00 10.03
N ARG A 94 15.21 1.76 10.79
CA ARG A 94 15.28 1.21 12.16
C ARG A 94 15.92 -0.17 12.20
N ALA A 95 15.50 -1.08 11.31
CA ALA A 95 16.06 -2.44 11.26
C ALA A 95 17.54 -2.43 10.87
N SER A 96 17.95 -1.49 10.02
CA SER A 96 19.34 -1.33 9.54
C SER A 96 20.16 -0.36 10.39
N ASN A 97 19.59 0.18 11.46
CA ASN A 97 20.20 1.18 12.35
C ASN A 97 20.77 2.42 11.60
N ILE A 98 20.01 2.92 10.63
CA ILE A 98 20.29 4.15 9.86
C ILE A 98 19.51 5.29 10.51
N THR A 99 20.17 6.42 10.78
CA THR A 99 19.53 7.64 11.30
C THR A 99 18.60 8.26 10.26
N ASP A 100 17.43 8.74 10.69
CA ASP A 100 16.34 9.31 9.88
C ASP A 100 16.74 10.56 9.08
N ASN A 101 17.61 10.41 8.08
CA ASN A 101 17.91 11.44 7.10
C ASN A 101 17.57 10.90 5.71
N SER A 102 16.38 11.24 5.23
CA SER A 102 15.72 10.73 4.00
C SER A 102 16.45 11.05 2.69
N THR A 103 17.66 11.60 2.75
CA THR A 103 18.52 11.93 1.60
C THR A 103 19.89 11.26 1.66
N ALA A 104 20.11 10.33 2.60
CA ALA A 104 21.37 9.59 2.67
C ALA A 104 21.49 8.65 1.45
N VAL A 105 22.41 8.98 0.54
CA VAL A 105 22.74 8.12 -0.60
C VAL A 105 23.32 6.81 -0.07
N LEU A 106 22.68 5.70 -0.39
CA LEU A 106 23.18 4.38 0.00
C LEU A 106 24.44 4.08 -0.82
N SER A 107 25.47 3.57 -0.15
CA SER A 107 26.66 3.11 -0.87
C SER A 107 26.33 1.82 -1.63
N SER A 108 26.86 1.67 -2.84
CA SER A 108 26.69 0.41 -3.58
C SER A 108 27.25 -0.76 -2.75
N GLY A 109 26.45 -1.82 -2.62
CA GLY A 109 26.73 -2.99 -1.78
C GLY A 109 26.36 -2.83 -0.31
N GLN A 110 25.85 -1.67 0.12
CA GLN A 110 25.46 -1.42 1.52
C GLN A 110 24.36 -2.39 1.94
N PRO A 111 24.57 -3.21 2.98
CA PRO A 111 23.56 -4.14 3.47
C PRO A 111 22.44 -3.40 4.20
N LEU A 112 21.20 -3.77 3.91
CA LEU A 112 19.98 -3.30 4.53
C LEU A 112 19.18 -4.51 5.04
N LEU A 113 18.63 -4.38 6.24
CA LEU A 113 17.69 -5.34 6.79
C LEU A 113 16.27 -4.90 6.44
N VAL A 114 15.64 -5.64 5.55
CA VAL A 114 14.28 -5.42 5.08
C VAL A 114 13.34 -6.28 5.91
N PRO A 115 12.44 -5.70 6.74
CA PRO A 115 11.50 -6.48 7.53
C PRO A 115 10.42 -7.12 6.64
N LEU A 116 10.12 -8.40 6.85
CA LEU A 116 9.16 -9.19 6.08
C LEU A 116 8.10 -9.81 7.02
N ILE A 117 6.88 -10.00 6.51
CA ILE A 117 5.86 -10.82 7.15
C ILE A 117 5.86 -12.20 6.51
N CYS A 118 6.52 -13.14 7.17
CA CYS A 118 6.68 -14.49 6.67
C CYS A 118 5.42 -15.33 6.92
N SER A 119 4.90 -15.96 5.87
CA SER A 119 3.72 -16.83 5.94
C SER A 119 4.04 -18.22 5.42
N CYS A 120 3.23 -19.22 5.76
CA CYS A 120 3.33 -20.58 5.26
C CYS A 120 2.13 -20.86 4.34
N VAL A 121 2.38 -21.09 3.05
CA VAL A 121 1.38 -21.29 2.00
C VAL A 121 1.75 -22.55 1.22
N ASP A 122 0.82 -23.51 1.11
CA ASP A 122 1.04 -24.78 0.42
C ASP A 122 2.32 -25.52 0.86
N ASN A 123 2.57 -25.56 2.18
CA ASN A 123 3.77 -26.13 2.82
C ASN A 123 5.09 -25.45 2.46
N HIS A 124 5.06 -24.25 1.88
CA HIS A 124 6.24 -23.44 1.60
C HIS A 124 6.13 -22.08 2.28
N SER A 125 7.20 -21.57 2.87
CA SER A 125 7.20 -20.25 3.49
C SER A 125 7.98 -19.20 2.72
N TYR A 126 7.32 -18.04 2.64
CA TYR A 126 7.76 -16.84 1.96
C TYR A 126 6.89 -15.66 2.40
N ALA A 127 7.35 -14.45 2.09
CA ALA A 127 6.59 -13.21 2.23
C ALA A 127 6.14 -12.76 0.82
N LEU A 128 4.85 -12.46 0.67
CA LEU A 128 4.30 -12.00 -0.60
C LEU A 128 4.56 -10.48 -0.73
N VAL A 129 5.27 -10.10 -1.79
CA VAL A 129 5.59 -8.71 -2.11
C VAL A 129 4.92 -8.33 -3.43
N ASP A 130 4.07 -7.31 -3.40
CA ASP A 130 3.44 -6.77 -4.60
C ASP A 130 4.42 -5.83 -5.32
N TYR A 131 4.67 -6.09 -6.61
CA TYR A 131 5.51 -5.25 -7.45
C TYR A 131 4.78 -4.83 -8.72
N GLN A 132 4.82 -3.53 -9.03
CA GLN A 132 4.23 -2.99 -10.25
C GLN A 132 5.22 -3.08 -11.42
N ILE A 133 4.88 -3.89 -12.42
CA ILE A 133 5.70 -4.15 -13.61
C ILE A 133 6.03 -2.85 -14.36
N LYS A 134 7.31 -2.66 -14.67
CA LYS A 134 7.88 -1.58 -15.49
C LYS A 134 8.29 -2.13 -16.86
N GLY A 135 8.59 -1.22 -17.79
CA GLY A 135 9.01 -1.61 -19.15
C GLY A 135 10.33 -2.37 -19.15
N GLY A 136 10.35 -3.56 -19.75
CA GLY A 136 11.54 -4.43 -19.79
C GLY A 136 11.64 -5.43 -18.65
N ASP A 137 10.72 -5.39 -17.68
CA ASP A 137 10.68 -6.35 -16.59
C ASP A 137 10.28 -7.74 -17.07
N THR A 138 10.94 -8.75 -16.51
CA THR A 138 10.57 -10.16 -16.63
C THR A 138 10.66 -10.78 -15.24
N PHE A 139 10.01 -11.92 -15.00
CA PHE A 139 10.17 -12.62 -13.72
C PHE A 139 11.64 -12.95 -13.45
N TYR A 140 12.39 -13.34 -14.48
CA TYR A 140 13.81 -13.64 -14.33
C TYR A 140 14.62 -12.40 -13.89
N ILE A 141 14.49 -11.27 -14.59
CA ILE A 141 15.25 -10.05 -14.28
C ILE A 141 14.89 -9.53 -12.89
N LEU A 142 13.60 -9.46 -12.56
CA LEU A 142 13.15 -8.95 -11.27
C LEU A 142 13.61 -9.86 -10.12
N SER A 143 13.49 -11.18 -10.24
CA SER A 143 13.94 -12.10 -9.20
C SER A 143 15.45 -12.08 -8.98
N THR A 144 16.23 -12.07 -10.07
CA THR A 144 17.69 -12.22 -10.00
C THR A 144 18.43 -10.90 -9.78
N THR A 145 17.93 -9.80 -10.34
CA THR A 145 18.61 -8.49 -10.32
C THR A 145 17.99 -7.58 -9.29
N ASN A 146 16.67 -7.32 -9.36
CA ASN A 146 16.03 -6.38 -8.45
C ASN A 146 15.93 -6.96 -7.04
N PHE A 147 15.38 -8.17 -6.88
CA PHE A 147 15.30 -8.89 -5.62
C PHE A 147 16.57 -9.71 -5.28
N GLN A 148 17.60 -9.63 -6.12
CA GLN A 148 18.94 -10.17 -5.83
C GLN A 148 18.98 -11.66 -5.46
N ASN A 149 18.11 -12.48 -6.06
CA ASN A 149 17.92 -13.91 -5.76
C ASN A 149 17.29 -14.20 -4.39
N LEU A 150 16.66 -13.22 -3.72
CA LEU A 150 15.82 -13.48 -2.53
C LEU A 150 14.54 -14.25 -2.87
N THR A 151 14.25 -14.42 -4.16
CA THR A 151 13.20 -15.27 -4.71
C THR A 151 13.66 -15.87 -6.04
N GLY A 152 13.00 -16.94 -6.49
CA GLY A 152 13.24 -17.58 -7.79
C GLY A 152 12.12 -17.27 -8.77
N TYR A 153 12.44 -17.08 -10.05
CA TYR A 153 11.41 -16.78 -11.06
C TYR A 153 10.37 -17.91 -11.19
N GLN A 154 10.75 -19.17 -10.97
CA GLN A 154 9.82 -20.30 -10.95
C GLN A 154 8.82 -20.20 -9.78
N ALA A 155 9.23 -19.67 -8.63
CA ALA A 155 8.31 -19.43 -7.52
C ALA A 155 7.33 -18.29 -7.86
N VAL A 156 7.81 -17.25 -8.56
CA VAL A 156 6.98 -16.16 -9.06
C VAL A 156 5.94 -16.68 -10.06
N GLU A 157 6.29 -17.61 -10.95
CA GLU A 157 5.34 -18.24 -11.87
C GLU A 157 4.20 -18.97 -11.14
N LEU A 158 4.52 -19.70 -10.08
CA LEU A 158 3.54 -20.48 -9.33
C LEU A 158 2.50 -19.59 -8.63
N VAL A 159 2.93 -18.46 -8.08
CA VAL A 159 2.00 -17.51 -7.41
C VAL A 159 1.32 -16.55 -8.39
N ASN A 160 1.74 -16.51 -9.66
CA ASN A 160 1.12 -15.72 -10.73
C ASN A 160 0.77 -16.58 -11.96
N PRO A 161 -0.11 -17.58 -11.84
CA PRO A 161 -0.36 -18.58 -12.89
C PRO A 161 -0.95 -18.00 -14.19
N THR A 162 -1.46 -16.76 -14.15
CA THR A 162 -2.10 -16.09 -15.30
C THR A 162 -1.14 -15.21 -16.09
N LEU A 163 0.09 -15.00 -15.61
CA LEU A 163 1.07 -14.10 -16.23
C LEU A 163 2.13 -14.88 -17.01
N VAL A 164 2.59 -14.29 -18.11
CA VAL A 164 3.66 -14.86 -18.93
C VAL A 164 5.01 -14.28 -18.47
N PRO A 165 5.98 -15.10 -18.04
CA PRO A 165 7.21 -14.65 -17.35
C PRO A 165 8.04 -13.61 -18.10
N THR A 166 8.04 -13.71 -19.43
CA THR A 166 8.83 -12.89 -20.36
C THR A 166 8.00 -11.81 -21.05
N ASN A 167 6.68 -11.82 -20.89
CA ASN A 167 5.76 -10.91 -21.57
C ASN A 167 4.79 -10.30 -20.56
N LEU A 168 5.32 -9.34 -19.79
CA LEU A 168 4.60 -8.66 -18.73
C LEU A 168 4.15 -7.28 -19.22
N SER A 169 2.89 -6.95 -18.97
CA SER A 169 2.34 -5.63 -19.30
C SER A 169 2.70 -4.62 -18.21
N ILE A 170 3.17 -3.44 -18.62
CA ILE A 170 3.49 -2.33 -17.72
C ILE A 170 2.27 -2.00 -16.85
N GLY A 171 2.48 -1.79 -15.56
CA GLY A 171 1.46 -1.43 -14.59
C GLY A 171 0.70 -2.61 -13.96
N VAL A 172 0.91 -3.84 -14.45
CA VAL A 172 0.39 -5.06 -13.80
C VAL A 172 1.05 -5.21 -12.44
N ILE A 173 0.25 -5.50 -11.41
CA ILE A 173 0.76 -5.91 -10.10
C ILE A 173 1.06 -7.40 -10.18
N THR A 174 2.31 -7.75 -9.91
CA THR A 174 2.83 -9.11 -9.88
C THR A 174 3.31 -9.40 -8.47
N VAL A 175 2.99 -10.59 -7.95
CA VAL A 175 3.37 -10.99 -6.60
C VAL A 175 4.70 -11.73 -6.61
N PHE A 176 5.69 -11.28 -5.84
CA PHE A 176 6.99 -11.92 -5.68
C PHE A 176 7.06 -12.60 -4.30
N PRO A 177 7.20 -13.94 -4.23
CA PRO A 177 7.31 -14.66 -2.97
C PRO A 177 8.76 -14.62 -2.47
N ILE A 178 9.09 -13.66 -1.61
CA ILE A 178 10.41 -13.52 -1.01
C ILE A 178 10.63 -14.61 0.04
N PHE A 179 11.62 -15.46 -0.16
CA PHE A 179 11.81 -16.65 0.69
C PHE A 179 12.18 -16.25 2.12
N CYS A 180 11.52 -16.88 3.10
CA CYS A 180 11.73 -16.65 4.52
C CYS A 180 11.24 -17.85 5.34
N GLN A 181 11.58 -17.88 6.62
CA GLN A 181 11.11 -18.89 7.56
C GLN A 181 10.79 -18.26 8.91
N CYS A 182 9.77 -18.78 9.60
CA CYS A 182 9.50 -18.44 10.99
C CYS A 182 10.37 -19.25 11.97
N PRO A 183 10.77 -18.66 13.11
CA PRO A 183 11.51 -19.38 14.13
C PRO A 183 10.64 -20.51 14.70
N ASN A 184 11.14 -21.75 14.65
CA ASN A 184 10.49 -22.91 15.26
C ASN A 184 11.11 -23.20 16.65
N ASN A 185 10.47 -24.03 17.46
CA ASN A 185 10.91 -24.37 18.83
C ASN A 185 12.32 -25.02 18.89
N THR A 186 12.83 -25.54 17.77
CA THR A 186 14.19 -26.07 17.63
C THR A 186 15.25 -25.00 17.39
N ASN A 187 14.85 -23.76 17.05
CA ASN A 187 15.74 -22.67 16.65
C ASN A 187 16.21 -21.83 17.85
N THR A 188 16.07 -22.35 19.08
CA THR A 188 16.68 -21.76 20.26
C THR A 188 18.19 -21.79 20.11
N LEU A 189 18.82 -20.62 20.04
CA LEU A 189 20.25 -20.51 20.29
C LEU A 189 20.48 -20.99 21.73
N ILE A 190 20.97 -22.22 21.89
CA ILE A 190 21.36 -22.75 23.19
C ILE A 190 22.60 -21.96 23.61
N ASN A 191 22.41 -20.85 24.32
CA ASN A 191 23.41 -20.21 25.15
C ASN A 191 22.70 -19.35 26.20
N ASP A 192 22.94 -19.70 27.47
CA ASP A 192 22.68 -18.98 28.71
C ASP A 192 21.26 -18.47 29.00
N ASN A 193 20.53 -19.25 29.82
CA ASN A 193 19.54 -18.88 30.87
C ASN A 193 18.66 -17.61 30.72
N SER A 194 18.40 -17.15 29.51
CA SER A 194 17.41 -16.12 29.21
C SER A 194 16.81 -16.37 27.83
N SER A 195 15.48 -16.37 27.73
CA SER A 195 14.76 -16.56 26.48
C SER A 195 14.96 -15.34 25.57
N THR A 196 16.08 -15.27 24.86
CA THR A 196 16.33 -14.22 23.87
C THR A 196 15.48 -14.52 22.63
N THR A 197 14.64 -13.58 22.19
CA THR A 197 13.85 -13.71 20.96
C THR A 197 14.77 -13.83 19.75
N VAL A 198 14.70 -14.96 19.03
CA VAL A 198 15.50 -15.20 17.81
C VAL A 198 14.72 -14.70 16.59
N SER A 199 15.35 -13.85 15.78
CA SER A 199 14.85 -13.48 14.45
C SER A 199 15.57 -14.29 13.37
N ILE A 200 14.90 -14.52 12.23
CA ILE A 200 15.50 -15.19 11.07
C ILE A 200 15.72 -14.16 9.95
N VAL A 201 16.94 -14.15 9.40
CA VAL A 201 17.34 -13.34 8.25
C VAL A 201 17.52 -14.24 7.03
N SER A 202 16.77 -14.00 5.97
CA SER A 202 17.02 -14.56 4.64
C SER A 202 18.21 -13.86 4.00
N TYR A 203 19.22 -14.64 3.64
CA TYR A 203 20.49 -14.14 3.14
C TYR A 203 20.89 -14.87 1.88
N VAL A 204 21.25 -14.13 0.84
CA VAL A 204 21.72 -14.71 -0.43
C VAL A 204 23.21 -14.98 -0.32
N PHE A 205 23.58 -16.27 -0.33
CA PHE A 205 24.95 -16.74 -0.18
C PHE A 205 25.84 -16.22 -1.31
N GLN A 206 26.93 -15.53 -0.99
CA GLN A 206 27.83 -14.96 -2.00
C GLN A 206 28.99 -15.91 -2.32
N PRO A 207 29.59 -15.83 -3.52
CA PRO A 207 30.73 -16.70 -3.89
C PRO A 207 31.94 -16.62 -2.95
N SER A 208 32.10 -15.52 -2.22
CA SER A 208 33.18 -15.31 -1.24
C SER A 208 32.81 -15.73 0.17
N ASP A 209 31.57 -16.13 0.42
CA ASP A 209 31.10 -16.44 1.76
C ASP A 209 31.55 -17.82 2.21
N SER A 210 31.71 -17.95 3.53
CA SER A 210 31.73 -19.22 4.23
C SER A 210 30.81 -19.16 5.44
N TYR A 211 30.33 -20.30 5.94
CA TYR A 211 29.53 -20.30 7.18
C TYR A 211 30.28 -19.67 8.35
N SER A 212 31.60 -19.82 8.41
CA SER A 212 32.45 -19.16 9.41
C SER A 212 32.36 -17.63 9.32
N SER A 213 32.54 -17.07 8.12
CA SER A 213 32.44 -15.62 7.91
C SER A 213 31.04 -15.07 8.19
N ILE A 214 29.98 -15.79 7.80
CA ILE A 214 28.59 -15.40 8.04
C ILE A 214 28.28 -15.46 9.54
N ALA A 215 28.68 -16.54 10.22
CA ALA A 215 28.50 -16.69 11.65
C ALA A 215 29.11 -15.52 12.43
N SER A 216 30.35 -15.15 12.08
CA SER A 216 31.04 -13.99 12.64
C SER A 216 30.29 -12.68 12.40
N ASN A 217 29.88 -12.41 11.15
CA ASN A 217 29.23 -11.15 10.77
C ASN A 217 27.86 -10.93 11.42
N PHE A 218 27.10 -12.01 11.64
CA PHE A 218 25.75 -11.96 12.20
C PHE A 218 25.68 -12.30 13.70
N GLY A 219 26.83 -12.56 14.33
CA GLY A 219 26.87 -12.92 15.76
C GLY A 219 26.14 -14.23 16.06
N THR A 220 26.25 -15.21 15.15
CA THR A 220 25.64 -16.55 15.28
C THR A 220 26.72 -17.64 15.26
N THR A 221 26.34 -18.92 15.32
CA THR A 221 27.30 -20.04 15.29
C THR A 221 27.22 -20.82 13.98
N VAL A 222 28.35 -21.38 13.54
CA VAL A 222 28.40 -22.27 12.38
C VAL A 222 27.45 -23.46 12.56
N GLN A 223 27.35 -24.00 13.78
CA GLN A 223 26.44 -25.12 14.07
C GLN A 223 24.97 -24.73 13.87
N SER A 224 24.57 -23.52 14.25
CA SER A 224 23.23 -22.99 14.02
C SER A 224 22.92 -22.82 12.53
N LEU A 225 23.90 -22.36 11.74
CA LEU A 225 23.77 -22.29 10.28
C LEU A 225 23.62 -23.68 9.65
N ILE A 226 24.42 -24.66 10.10
CA ILE A 226 24.32 -26.05 9.63
C ILE A 226 22.95 -26.65 9.98
N SER A 227 22.44 -26.39 11.19
CA SER A 227 21.13 -26.92 11.60
C SER A 227 19.95 -26.39 10.79
N LEU A 228 20.05 -25.15 10.28
CA LEU A 228 18.97 -24.53 9.50
C LEU A 228 19.08 -24.80 8.00
N ASN A 229 20.31 -24.89 7.47
CA ASN A 229 20.56 -24.88 6.04
C ASN A 229 21.24 -26.16 5.53
N GLY A 230 21.64 -27.07 6.42
CA GLY A 230 22.45 -28.23 6.08
C GLY A 230 23.95 -27.90 5.95
N ALA A 231 24.74 -28.88 5.51
CA ALA A 231 26.19 -28.74 5.36
C ALA A 231 26.55 -27.68 4.31
N GLU A 232 27.57 -26.86 4.59
CA GLU A 232 28.05 -25.80 3.70
C GLU A 232 28.43 -26.30 2.30
N THR A 233 28.97 -27.51 2.20
CA THR A 233 29.33 -28.13 0.90
C THR A 233 28.12 -28.39 0.00
N ALA A 234 26.90 -28.31 0.54
CA ALA A 234 25.65 -28.44 -0.17
C ALA A 234 24.95 -27.07 -0.39
N VAL A 235 25.65 -25.95 -0.19
CA VAL A 235 25.16 -24.60 -0.46
C VAL A 235 25.81 -24.01 -1.72
N GLU A 236 25.00 -23.64 -2.69
CA GLU A 236 25.42 -23.01 -3.95
C GLU A 236 25.47 -21.50 -3.80
N ALA A 237 26.39 -20.89 -4.54
CA ALA A 237 26.42 -19.44 -4.68
C ALA A 237 25.07 -18.91 -5.21
N PHE A 238 24.64 -17.79 -4.66
CA PHE A 238 23.37 -17.10 -4.91
C PHE A 238 22.11 -17.82 -4.42
N SER A 239 22.24 -18.92 -3.68
CA SER A 239 21.10 -19.52 -2.98
C SER A 239 20.73 -18.74 -1.72
N VAL A 240 19.45 -18.78 -1.34
CA VAL A 240 18.98 -18.18 -0.08
C VAL A 240 19.21 -19.16 1.06
N ILE A 241 19.88 -18.69 2.11
CA ILE A 241 20.05 -19.38 3.39
C ILE A 241 19.39 -18.58 4.51
N LEU A 242 19.10 -19.25 5.62
CA LEU A 242 18.47 -18.71 6.82
C LEU A 242 19.53 -18.50 7.91
N ILE A 243 19.60 -17.28 8.44
CA ILE A 243 20.55 -16.91 9.50
C ILE A 243 19.76 -16.59 10.77
N PRO A 244 19.99 -17.31 11.89
CA PRO A 244 19.36 -16.99 13.16
C PRO A 244 20.16 -15.91 13.89
N VAL A 245 19.48 -14.84 14.29
CA VAL A 245 20.08 -13.70 14.99
C VAL A 245 19.32 -13.41 16.29
N SER A 246 20.06 -13.22 17.39
CA SER A 246 19.50 -12.85 18.70
C SER A 246 19.45 -11.33 18.91
N LYS A 247 20.39 -10.61 18.30
CA LYS A 247 20.43 -9.15 18.18
C LYS A 247 21.02 -8.80 16.83
N PHE A 248 20.44 -7.81 16.14
CA PHE A 248 21.03 -7.33 14.90
C PHE A 248 22.38 -6.65 15.22
N PRO A 249 23.48 -7.00 14.53
CA PRO A 249 24.73 -6.29 14.73
C PRO A 249 24.53 -4.80 14.41
N PRO A 250 25.10 -3.87 15.21
CA PRO A 250 25.19 -2.45 14.82
C PRO A 250 25.88 -2.38 13.44
N PRO A 251 25.56 -1.36 12.62
CA PRO A 251 25.46 -1.50 11.16
C PRO A 251 26.57 -2.36 10.60
N LEU A 252 26.21 -3.29 9.71
CA LEU A 252 27.10 -4.10 8.88
C LEU A 252 27.94 -3.18 7.96
N LEU A 253 28.71 -2.28 8.54
CA LEU A 253 29.84 -1.60 7.96
C LEU A 253 30.86 -2.70 7.77
N LEU A 254 30.90 -3.27 6.57
CA LEU A 254 32.12 -3.86 6.07
C LEU A 254 33.17 -2.75 6.13
N SER A 255 33.92 -2.74 7.23
CA SER A 255 35.17 -2.02 7.36
C SER A 255 36.06 -2.51 6.23
N ASN A 256 36.23 -1.68 5.22
CA ASN A 256 37.31 -1.83 4.27
C ASN A 256 38.60 -1.43 5.02
N SER A 257 39.11 -2.32 5.87
CA SER A 257 40.40 -2.14 6.53
C SER A 257 41.48 -2.83 5.70
N SER A 258 42.14 -2.04 4.86
CA SER A 258 43.56 -2.26 4.53
C SER A 258 44.28 -0.92 4.43
N SER A 259 44.32 -0.18 5.55
CA SER A 259 45.45 0.71 5.83
C SER A 259 46.42 -0.05 6.72
N PRO A 260 47.64 -0.40 6.27
CA PRO A 260 48.64 -0.98 7.15
C PRO A 260 49.25 0.11 8.04
N SER A 261 49.35 -0.17 9.34
CA SER A 261 50.11 0.62 10.31
C SER A 261 51.63 0.54 10.04
N PRO A 262 52.43 1.54 10.48
CA PRO A 262 53.78 1.75 10.01
C PRO A 262 54.80 0.84 10.70
N SER A 263 55.83 0.42 9.96
CA SER A 263 57.07 -0.13 10.51
C SER A 263 58.26 0.30 9.62
N PRO A 264 59.49 0.29 10.15
CA PRO A 264 60.45 1.39 9.97
C PRO A 264 61.28 1.32 8.69
N SER A 265 61.74 2.51 8.28
CA SER A 265 62.50 2.82 7.06
C SER A 265 63.89 2.16 6.97
N PRO A 266 64.29 1.72 5.76
CA PRO A 266 65.68 1.68 5.32
C PRO A 266 65.98 2.68 4.18
N PRO A 267 67.27 2.95 3.88
CA PRO A 267 67.78 4.20 3.29
C PRO A 267 67.84 4.20 1.74
N PRO A 268 68.17 5.35 1.10
CA PRO A 268 67.83 5.63 -0.29
C PRO A 268 68.94 5.26 -1.28
N PRO A 269 68.60 5.17 -2.58
CA PRO A 269 69.54 5.51 -3.65
C PRO A 269 68.95 6.50 -4.67
N PRO A 270 69.78 7.05 -5.58
CA PRO A 270 69.72 8.46 -5.95
C PRO A 270 69.25 8.78 -7.38
N SER A 271 68.85 10.05 -7.52
CA SER A 271 69.06 10.98 -8.66
C SER A 271 68.50 10.72 -10.07
N SER A 272 68.04 11.85 -10.63
CA SER A 272 67.82 12.20 -12.05
C SER A 272 66.44 11.80 -12.59
N THR A 273 65.66 12.61 -13.32
CA THR A 273 65.90 13.81 -14.12
C THR A 273 64.63 14.68 -14.21
N VAL A 274 64.84 15.96 -14.54
CA VAL A 274 63.84 17.01 -14.83
C VAL A 274 63.00 16.69 -16.07
N VAL A 275 61.67 16.85 -16.03
CA VAL A 275 60.82 17.08 -17.23
C VAL A 275 59.66 18.04 -16.93
N GLU A 276 59.42 18.91 -17.92
CA GLU A 276 58.64 20.15 -17.96
C GLU A 276 57.12 20.08 -17.74
N LYS A 277 56.59 21.26 -17.38
CA LYS A 277 55.20 21.65 -17.24
C LYS A 277 54.52 21.76 -18.63
N ARG A 278 53.45 21.00 -18.88
CA ARG A 278 52.65 21.11 -20.13
C ARG A 278 51.30 21.79 -19.92
N ASP A 279 51.05 22.77 -20.77
CA ASP A 279 49.94 23.72 -20.80
C ASP A 279 48.61 23.07 -21.25
N ARG A 280 47.48 23.49 -20.64
CA ARG A 280 46.13 22.87 -20.77
C ARG A 280 45.17 23.64 -21.69
N THR A 281 45.69 24.44 -22.62
CA THR A 281 44.89 25.34 -23.46
C THR A 281 44.06 24.59 -24.53
N GLY A 282 44.51 23.41 -25.00
CA GLY A 282 43.83 22.66 -26.07
C GLY A 282 42.51 21.95 -25.69
N VAL A 283 42.35 21.56 -24.42
CA VAL A 283 41.17 20.80 -23.96
C VAL A 283 39.94 21.71 -23.82
N ILE A 284 40.15 22.97 -23.44
CA ILE A 284 39.07 23.96 -23.23
C ILE A 284 38.45 24.37 -24.57
N VAL A 285 39.27 24.52 -25.62
CA VAL A 285 38.79 24.87 -26.96
C VAL A 285 37.97 23.73 -27.58
N GLY A 286 38.37 22.47 -27.35
CA GLY A 286 37.62 21.29 -27.83
C GLY A 286 36.21 21.17 -27.23
N LEU A 287 36.07 21.46 -25.93
CA LEU A 287 34.76 21.40 -25.24
C LEU A 287 33.80 22.50 -25.70
N ALA A 288 34.31 23.70 -25.97
CA ALA A 288 33.48 24.81 -26.45
C ALA A 288 32.90 24.56 -27.85
N VAL A 289 33.70 23.98 -28.76
CA VAL A 289 33.24 23.62 -30.11
C VAL A 289 32.21 22.49 -30.07
N GLY A 290 32.43 21.49 -29.22
CA GLY A 290 31.49 20.38 -29.03
C GLY A 290 30.10 20.83 -28.54
N MET A 291 30.06 21.72 -27.54
CA MET A 291 28.79 22.25 -27.02
C MET A 291 28.06 23.13 -28.04
N GLY A 292 28.81 23.91 -28.83
CA GLY A 292 28.23 24.72 -29.91
C GLY A 292 27.56 23.85 -30.99
N LEU A 293 28.21 22.78 -31.42
CA LEU A 293 27.65 21.85 -32.40
C LEU A 293 26.42 21.11 -31.86
N PHE A 294 26.44 20.72 -30.59
CA PHE A 294 25.29 20.06 -29.95
C PHE A 294 24.07 20.99 -29.84
N ALA A 295 24.27 22.26 -29.49
CA ALA A 295 23.19 23.25 -29.43
C ALA A 295 22.56 23.52 -30.81
N ILE A 296 23.36 23.56 -31.87
CA ILE A 296 22.88 23.73 -33.25
C ILE A 296 22.05 22.50 -33.67
N LEU A 297 22.47 21.29 -33.29
CA LEU A 297 21.78 20.06 -33.62
C LEU A 297 20.42 19.97 -32.90
N LEU A 298 20.35 20.38 -31.63
CA LEU A 298 19.10 20.51 -30.88
C LEU A 298 18.15 21.53 -31.49
N ALA A 299 18.65 22.70 -31.93
CA ALA A 299 17.85 23.71 -32.60
C ALA A 299 17.25 23.19 -33.93
N LEU A 300 18.04 22.45 -34.72
CA LEU A 300 17.57 21.81 -35.96
C LEU A 300 16.46 20.80 -35.69
N VAL A 301 16.61 19.94 -34.68
CA VAL A 301 15.57 18.97 -34.28
C VAL A 301 14.29 19.70 -33.85
N LEU A 302 14.41 20.79 -33.09
CA LEU A 302 13.26 21.58 -32.65
C LEU A 302 12.52 22.21 -33.85
N VAL A 303 13.24 22.75 -34.83
CA VAL A 303 12.66 23.33 -36.05
C VAL A 303 11.93 22.28 -36.88
N LEU A 304 12.52 21.09 -37.04
CA LEU A 304 11.88 19.97 -37.75
C LEU A 304 10.60 19.51 -37.02
N PHE A 305 10.65 19.39 -35.69
CA PHE A 305 9.51 19.01 -34.88
C PHE A 305 8.36 20.03 -34.97
N LEU A 306 8.67 21.33 -34.90
CA LEU A 306 7.67 22.39 -35.06
C LEU A 306 7.12 22.45 -36.50
N GLY A 307 7.96 22.17 -37.49
CA GLY A 307 7.58 22.04 -38.90
C GLY A 307 6.57 20.91 -39.13
N GLU A 308 6.82 19.73 -38.57
CA GLU A 308 5.89 18.60 -38.63
C GLU A 308 4.59 18.88 -37.88
N ARG A 309 4.65 19.53 -36.72
CA ARG A 309 3.46 19.93 -35.95
C ARG A 309 2.60 20.90 -36.76
N LYS A 310 3.22 21.84 -37.50
CA LYS A 310 2.53 22.79 -38.38
C LYS A 310 1.97 22.09 -39.63
N LYS A 311 2.65 21.09 -40.18
CA LYS A 311 2.18 20.25 -41.29
C LYS A 311 0.95 19.43 -40.89
N ARG A 312 0.99 18.73 -39.74
CA ARG A 312 -0.15 17.99 -39.17
C ARG A 312 -1.35 18.89 -38.89
N ARG A 313 -1.15 20.11 -38.41
CA ARG A 313 -2.23 21.11 -38.23
C ARG A 313 -2.85 21.59 -39.54
N ARG A 314 -2.08 21.68 -40.63
CA ARG A 314 -2.60 22.02 -41.97
C ARG A 314 -3.41 20.87 -42.58
N GLU A 315 -2.98 19.63 -42.37
CA GLU A 315 -3.69 18.43 -42.82
C GLU A 315 -5.00 18.20 -42.06
N ALA A 316 -5.04 18.50 -40.75
CA ALA A 316 -6.25 18.44 -39.93
C ALA A 316 -7.31 19.49 -40.35
N ARG A 317 -6.89 20.67 -40.83
CA ARG A 317 -7.82 21.70 -41.34
C ARG A 317 -8.42 21.35 -42.71
N LYS A 318 -7.72 20.55 -43.54
CA LYS A 318 -8.27 20.07 -44.83
C LYS A 318 -9.30 18.95 -44.66
N ARG A 319 -9.30 18.21 -43.54
CA ARG A 319 -10.26 17.11 -43.28
C ARG A 319 -11.61 17.54 -42.70
N LYS A 320 -11.77 18.80 -42.28
CA LYS A 320 -13.02 19.34 -41.68
C LYS A 320 -13.90 20.14 -42.66
N GLY A 321 -13.53 20.20 -43.94
CA GLY A 321 -14.16 21.05 -44.94
C GLY A 321 -15.09 20.34 -45.93
N ASP A 322 -15.39 19.04 -45.76
CA ASP A 322 -16.26 18.35 -46.71
C ASP A 322 -17.04 17.19 -46.05
N VAL A 323 -18.20 16.88 -46.61
CA VAL A 323 -19.15 15.79 -46.30
C VAL A 323 -20.32 16.11 -45.34
N GLY A 324 -21.30 16.85 -45.86
CA GLY A 324 -22.55 16.30 -46.45
C GLY A 324 -23.27 15.12 -45.77
N TRP A 325 -24.51 15.37 -45.37
CA TRP A 325 -25.53 14.47 -44.81
C TRP A 325 -26.07 13.46 -45.85
N ASN A 326 -26.00 12.13 -45.59
CA ASN A 326 -27.10 11.19 -45.89
C ASN A 326 -26.92 9.77 -45.30
N ASN A 327 -28.05 9.06 -45.27
CA ASN A 327 -28.56 8.17 -44.23
C ASN A 327 -28.32 6.65 -44.47
N LYS A 328 -28.53 5.87 -43.39
CA LYS A 328 -28.80 4.42 -43.27
C LYS A 328 -27.65 3.39 -43.47
N GLY A 329 -27.52 2.52 -42.46
CA GLY A 329 -26.86 1.22 -42.57
C GLY A 329 -26.36 0.67 -41.24
N SER A 330 -27.09 -0.29 -40.68
CA SER A 330 -26.70 -1.18 -39.59
C SER A 330 -25.30 -1.76 -39.79
N GLY A 331 -24.49 -1.79 -38.72
CA GLY A 331 -23.22 -2.49 -38.72
C GLY A 331 -22.41 -2.23 -37.46
N GLU A 332 -22.28 -3.27 -36.63
CA GLU A 332 -21.30 -3.38 -35.56
C GLU A 332 -19.95 -2.81 -36.01
N ARG A 333 -19.45 -1.81 -35.28
CA ARG A 333 -18.08 -1.32 -35.46
C ARG A 333 -17.24 -1.67 -34.24
N ARG A 334 -16.37 -2.66 -34.48
CA ARG A 334 -15.22 -3.02 -33.64
C ARG A 334 -14.31 -1.80 -33.48
N PHE A 335 -14.14 -1.35 -32.24
CA PHE A 335 -13.05 -0.45 -31.86
C PHE A 335 -11.75 -1.25 -31.70
N ALA A 336 -10.68 -0.72 -32.28
CA ALA A 336 -9.33 -1.27 -32.16
C ALA A 336 -8.85 -1.15 -30.70
N ARG A 337 -8.45 -2.28 -30.10
CA ARG A 337 -8.22 -2.45 -28.66
C ARG A 337 -6.75 -2.22 -28.27
N SER A 338 -6.53 -1.34 -27.31
CA SER A 338 -5.35 -1.32 -26.43
C SER A 338 -5.53 -2.38 -25.32
N GLY A 339 -4.44 -2.98 -24.84
CA GLY A 339 -4.48 -4.05 -23.83
C GLY A 339 -5.07 -3.65 -22.46
N SER A 340 -5.16 -2.35 -22.17
CA SER A 340 -5.83 -1.79 -20.98
C SER A 340 -7.36 -1.88 -21.05
N ASP A 341 -7.94 -1.71 -22.24
CA ASP A 341 -9.39 -1.70 -22.43
C ASP A 341 -10.00 -3.09 -22.39
N VAL A 342 -9.20 -4.13 -22.64
CA VAL A 342 -9.67 -5.52 -22.66
C VAL A 342 -9.96 -6.03 -21.25
N LYS A 343 -9.17 -5.63 -20.24
CA LYS A 343 -9.35 -6.04 -18.84
C LYS A 343 -10.51 -5.29 -18.17
N LEU A 344 -10.61 -3.99 -18.46
CA LEU A 344 -11.69 -3.13 -17.97
C LEU A 344 -13.06 -3.60 -18.52
N MET A 345 -13.14 -4.02 -19.77
CA MET A 345 -14.40 -4.55 -20.34
C MET A 345 -14.83 -5.89 -19.70
N THR A 346 -13.89 -6.71 -19.21
CA THR A 346 -14.23 -7.96 -18.50
C THR A 346 -14.73 -7.66 -17.08
N ASP A 347 -14.06 -6.76 -16.35
CA ASP A 347 -14.47 -6.32 -15.01
C ASP A 347 -15.82 -5.56 -15.05
N ILE A 348 -16.02 -4.70 -16.07
CA ILE A 348 -17.29 -4.00 -16.32
C ILE A 348 -18.41 -4.97 -16.69
N SER A 349 -18.12 -6.04 -17.44
CA SER A 349 -19.14 -7.03 -17.81
C SER A 349 -19.73 -7.75 -16.58
N GLU A 350 -18.97 -7.92 -15.51
CA GLU A 350 -19.44 -8.50 -14.25
C GLU A 350 -20.15 -7.45 -13.35
N LEU A 351 -19.84 -6.16 -13.54
CA LEU A 351 -20.46 -5.01 -12.86
C LEU A 351 -21.88 -4.71 -13.34
N LEU A 352 -22.15 -4.90 -14.63
CA LEU A 352 -23.40 -4.51 -15.30
C LEU A 352 -24.64 -5.24 -14.76
N ASP A 353 -24.46 -6.43 -14.16
CA ASP A 353 -25.58 -7.22 -13.64
C ASP A 353 -26.05 -6.77 -12.25
N LYS A 354 -25.22 -6.05 -11.48
CA LYS A 354 -25.53 -5.65 -10.09
C LYS A 354 -25.88 -4.17 -9.92
N TYR A 355 -25.29 -3.29 -10.73
CA TYR A 355 -25.37 -1.85 -10.53
C TYR A 355 -25.84 -1.11 -11.78
N LYS A 356 -26.62 -0.04 -11.60
CA LYS A 356 -27.10 0.79 -12.72
C LYS A 356 -25.91 1.54 -13.35
N LEU A 357 -25.73 1.38 -14.66
CA LEU A 357 -24.82 2.20 -15.45
C LEU A 357 -25.54 3.48 -15.88
N TYR A 358 -25.12 4.61 -15.31
CA TYR A 358 -25.64 5.93 -15.64
C TYR A 358 -24.90 6.52 -16.84
N GLN A 359 -25.60 7.32 -17.65
CA GLN A 359 -24.98 8.10 -18.72
C GLN A 359 -24.45 9.42 -18.16
N ILE A 360 -23.33 9.92 -18.71
CA ILE A 360 -22.74 11.17 -18.20
C ILE A 360 -23.69 12.36 -18.38
N GLU A 361 -24.49 12.39 -19.45
CA GLU A 361 -25.52 13.40 -19.68
C GLU A 361 -26.64 13.35 -18.64
N GLU A 362 -26.90 12.20 -18.03
CA GLU A 362 -27.84 12.04 -16.92
C GLU A 362 -27.28 12.71 -15.66
N LEU A 363 -26.01 12.46 -15.35
CA LEU A 363 -25.35 13.06 -14.19
C LEU A 363 -25.15 14.58 -14.36
N ARG A 364 -24.77 15.04 -15.56
CA ARG A 364 -24.65 16.48 -15.87
C ARG A 364 -26.01 17.17 -15.70
N ARG A 365 -27.11 16.61 -16.22
CA ARG A 365 -28.46 17.17 -15.99
C ARG A 365 -28.85 17.17 -14.52
N ALA A 366 -28.57 16.09 -13.80
CA ALA A 366 -28.93 15.93 -12.40
C ALA A 366 -28.22 16.92 -11.47
N THR A 367 -27.02 17.36 -11.84
CA THR A 367 -26.12 18.21 -11.02
C THR A 367 -25.94 19.63 -11.57
N SER A 368 -26.76 20.03 -12.55
CA SER A 368 -26.61 21.31 -13.25
C SER A 368 -25.19 21.52 -13.82
N ASP A 369 -24.66 20.48 -14.46
CA ASP A 369 -23.29 20.40 -14.99
C ASP A 369 -22.20 20.47 -13.90
N PHE A 370 -22.43 19.77 -12.79
CA PHE A 370 -21.56 19.76 -11.60
C PHE A 370 -21.31 21.16 -11.03
N ASP A 371 -22.37 21.98 -10.99
CA ASP A 371 -22.30 23.34 -10.46
C ASP A 371 -21.96 23.34 -8.96
N TYR A 372 -21.26 24.39 -8.51
CA TYR A 372 -20.87 24.54 -7.11
C TYR A 372 -22.06 24.60 -6.15
N SER A 373 -23.25 25.03 -6.60
CA SER A 373 -24.47 25.00 -5.79
C SER A 373 -24.95 23.59 -5.46
N CYS A 374 -24.56 22.59 -6.25
CA CYS A 374 -24.83 21.18 -6.00
C CYS A 374 -23.72 20.51 -5.16
N LEU A 375 -22.60 21.18 -4.89
CA LEU A 375 -21.49 20.59 -4.14
C LEU A 375 -21.88 20.37 -2.67
N ILE A 376 -21.79 19.12 -2.21
CA ILE A 376 -22.00 18.76 -0.80
C ILE A 376 -20.68 18.94 -0.05
N GLN A 377 -19.64 18.23 -0.49
CA GLN A 377 -18.32 18.26 0.13
C GLN A 377 -17.28 17.65 -0.83
N GLY A 378 -16.08 18.23 -0.88
CA GLY A 378 -14.96 17.67 -1.63
C GLY A 378 -15.26 17.51 -3.12
N THR A 379 -15.48 16.26 -3.57
CA THR A 379 -15.85 15.93 -4.95
C THR A 379 -17.24 15.30 -5.08
N VAL A 380 -18.09 15.46 -4.05
CA VAL A 380 -19.44 14.87 -3.96
C VAL A 380 -20.49 15.94 -4.24
N TYR A 381 -21.35 15.68 -5.21
CA TYR A 381 -22.43 16.56 -5.65
C TYR A 381 -23.80 15.95 -5.34
N LYS A 382 -24.76 16.76 -4.96
CA LYS A 382 -26.17 16.40 -4.87
C LYS A 382 -26.77 16.42 -6.28
N GLY A 383 -27.36 15.31 -6.69
CA GLY A 383 -28.06 15.22 -7.98
C GLY A 383 -29.48 14.70 -7.82
N THR A 384 -30.36 15.06 -8.75
CA THR A 384 -31.72 14.48 -8.84
C THR A 384 -31.91 13.78 -10.17
N ILE A 385 -32.18 12.48 -10.12
CA ILE A 385 -32.38 11.61 -11.29
C ILE A 385 -33.72 10.92 -11.14
N ASP A 386 -34.60 11.06 -12.14
CA ASP A 386 -35.95 10.46 -12.14
C ASP A 386 -36.80 10.77 -10.89
N GLY A 387 -36.58 11.94 -10.27
CA GLY A 387 -37.27 12.39 -9.05
C GLY A 387 -36.63 11.89 -7.75
N GLU A 388 -35.63 11.02 -7.81
CA GLU A 388 -34.87 10.55 -6.66
C GLU A 388 -33.57 11.35 -6.48
N VAL A 389 -33.16 11.54 -5.23
CA VAL A 389 -31.98 12.33 -4.87
C VAL A 389 -30.81 11.41 -4.58
N PHE A 390 -29.65 11.71 -5.18
CA PHE A 390 -28.43 10.93 -5.06
C PHE A 390 -27.23 11.79 -4.65
N ALA A 391 -26.21 11.14 -4.08
CA ALA A 391 -24.89 11.71 -3.87
C ALA A 391 -23.93 11.17 -4.95
N ILE A 392 -23.41 12.05 -5.79
CA ILE A 392 -22.59 11.72 -6.95
C ILE A 392 -21.14 12.13 -6.66
N LYS A 393 -20.26 11.15 -6.45
CA LYS A 393 -18.84 11.35 -6.15
C LYS A 393 -18.03 11.26 -7.44
N LYS A 394 -17.36 12.35 -7.81
CA LYS A 394 -16.40 12.38 -8.92
C LYS A 394 -15.05 11.81 -8.46
N MET A 395 -14.56 10.80 -9.18
CA MET A 395 -13.32 10.07 -8.87
C MET A 395 -12.23 10.35 -9.90
N LYS A 396 -10.96 10.31 -9.49
CA LYS A 396 -9.83 10.22 -10.42
C LYS A 396 -9.73 8.76 -10.94
N TRP A 397 -9.06 8.52 -12.07
CA TRP A 397 -8.99 7.24 -12.84
C TRP A 397 -8.56 5.97 -12.04
N ASN A 398 -8.30 6.05 -10.73
CA ASN A 398 -7.93 4.94 -9.86
C ASN A 398 -9.12 4.27 -9.11
N ALA A 399 -10.36 4.45 -9.58
CA ALA A 399 -11.60 4.04 -8.89
C ALA A 399 -11.88 2.52 -8.82
N CYS A 400 -10.97 1.65 -9.28
CA CYS A 400 -11.20 0.20 -9.29
C CYS A 400 -11.31 -0.40 -7.88
N GLU A 401 -10.61 0.11 -6.87
CA GLU A 401 -10.59 -0.51 -5.53
C GLU A 401 -11.86 -0.23 -4.72
N GLU A 402 -12.29 1.04 -4.63
CA GLU A 402 -13.54 1.40 -3.93
C GLU A 402 -14.73 0.68 -4.57
N LEU A 403 -14.80 0.63 -5.91
CA LEU A 403 -15.85 -0.09 -6.62
C LEU A 403 -15.81 -1.60 -6.33
N LYS A 404 -14.62 -2.24 -6.34
CA LYS A 404 -14.44 -3.66 -6.00
C LYS A 404 -14.87 -3.99 -4.56
N ILE A 405 -14.66 -3.07 -3.62
CA ILE A 405 -15.11 -3.23 -2.23
C ILE A 405 -16.62 -3.07 -2.15
N LEU A 406 -17.16 -2.00 -2.74
CA LEU A 406 -18.60 -1.71 -2.75
C LEU A 406 -19.42 -2.80 -3.46
N GLN A 407 -18.83 -3.57 -4.38
CA GLN A 407 -19.46 -4.77 -4.93
C GLN A 407 -19.67 -5.89 -3.90
N LYS A 408 -18.84 -5.97 -2.86
CA LYS A 408 -18.82 -7.07 -1.89
C LYS A 408 -19.53 -6.73 -0.58
N VAL A 409 -19.83 -5.45 -0.35
CA VAL A 409 -20.46 -4.97 0.88
C VAL A 409 -21.88 -4.49 0.60
N ASN A 410 -22.83 -4.90 1.44
CA ASN A 410 -24.20 -4.38 1.45
C ASN A 410 -24.77 -4.57 2.86
N HIS A 411 -25.04 -3.48 3.56
CA HIS A 411 -25.50 -3.51 4.95
C HIS A 411 -26.24 -2.21 5.28
N THR A 412 -27.22 -2.26 6.18
CA THR A 412 -28.08 -1.12 6.54
C THR A 412 -27.28 0.07 7.09
N ASN A 413 -26.23 -0.20 7.85
CA ASN A 413 -25.32 0.80 8.42
C ASN A 413 -24.12 1.15 7.53
N LEU A 414 -24.18 0.85 6.22
CA LEU A 414 -23.24 1.35 5.21
C LEU A 414 -24.02 2.19 4.19
N VAL A 415 -23.37 3.20 3.62
CA VAL A 415 -23.94 3.96 2.50
C VAL A 415 -23.95 3.08 1.25
N LYS A 416 -25.14 2.89 0.67
CA LYS A 416 -25.36 2.06 -0.49
C LYS A 416 -24.88 2.74 -1.77
N LEU A 417 -24.13 1.99 -2.57
CA LEU A 417 -23.85 2.33 -3.97
C LEU A 417 -25.05 1.92 -4.83
N GLU A 418 -25.59 2.85 -5.60
CA GLU A 418 -26.73 2.61 -6.50
C GLU A 418 -26.25 2.37 -7.94
N GLY A 419 -25.14 2.99 -8.31
CA GLY A 419 -24.53 2.74 -9.61
C GLY A 419 -23.29 3.57 -9.87
N PHE A 420 -22.87 3.58 -11.12
CA PHE A 420 -21.68 4.32 -11.55
C PHE A 420 -21.84 4.83 -12.98
N CYS A 421 -20.97 5.77 -13.36
CA CYS A 421 -20.85 6.31 -14.70
C CYS A 421 -19.36 6.42 -15.05
N ILE A 422 -19.02 6.18 -16.31
CA ILE A 422 -17.68 6.44 -16.85
C ILE A 422 -17.86 7.42 -18.01
N ASP A 423 -17.28 8.61 -17.89
CA ASP A 423 -17.29 9.60 -18.96
C ASP A 423 -16.36 9.11 -20.10
N PRO A 424 -16.88 8.87 -21.31
CA PRO A 424 -16.07 8.37 -22.43
C PRO A 424 -15.11 9.42 -23.00
N GLU A 425 -15.30 10.72 -22.70
CA GLU A 425 -14.47 11.80 -23.23
C GLU A 425 -13.10 11.87 -22.54
N ASP A 426 -13.08 11.73 -21.21
CA ASP A 426 -11.87 11.87 -20.39
C ASP A 426 -11.58 10.66 -19.49
N GLY A 427 -12.46 9.65 -19.48
CA GLY A 427 -12.35 8.45 -18.67
C GLY A 427 -12.79 8.61 -17.21
N THR A 428 -13.27 9.78 -16.79
CA THR A 428 -13.61 10.04 -15.39
C THR A 428 -14.69 9.08 -14.89
N CYS A 429 -14.45 8.44 -13.74
CA CYS A 429 -15.42 7.59 -13.08
C CYS A 429 -16.23 8.40 -12.05
N TYR A 430 -17.54 8.17 -12.02
CA TYR A 430 -18.46 8.75 -11.05
C TYR A 430 -19.19 7.62 -10.32
N LEU A 431 -19.22 7.69 -8.99
CA LEU A 431 -19.97 6.75 -8.16
C LEU A 431 -21.25 7.43 -7.68
N VAL A 432 -22.39 6.76 -7.84
CA VAL A 432 -23.72 7.25 -7.49
C VAL A 432 -24.20 6.50 -6.26
N TYR A 433 -24.31 7.20 -5.14
CA TYR A 433 -24.74 6.66 -3.85
C TYR A 433 -26.14 7.13 -3.48
N GLU A 434 -26.80 6.40 -2.58
CA GLU A 434 -27.99 6.91 -1.89
C GLU A 434 -27.70 8.27 -1.22
N TYR A 435 -28.67 9.19 -1.25
CA TYR A 435 -28.54 10.46 -0.55
C TYR A 435 -29.01 10.33 0.91
N VAL A 436 -28.09 10.55 1.85
CA VAL A 436 -28.36 10.46 3.29
C VAL A 436 -28.71 11.85 3.84
N ALA A 437 -29.99 12.05 4.17
CA ALA A 437 -30.62 13.37 4.28
C ALA A 437 -30.08 14.28 5.41
N ASN A 438 -29.68 13.71 6.55
CA ASN A 438 -29.26 14.52 7.70
C ASN A 438 -27.75 14.85 7.69
N GLY A 439 -27.00 14.49 6.64
CA GLY A 439 -25.58 14.82 6.52
C GLY A 439 -24.70 14.07 7.52
N SER A 440 -23.54 14.61 7.86
CA SER A 440 -22.53 13.94 8.68
C SER A 440 -22.74 14.12 10.20
N LEU A 441 -22.33 13.12 10.99
CA LEU A 441 -22.32 13.19 12.46
C LEU A 441 -21.46 14.36 12.96
N HIS A 442 -20.34 14.66 12.28
CA HIS A 442 -19.49 15.81 12.58
C HIS A 442 -20.31 17.11 12.63
N SER A 443 -21.14 17.37 11.62
CA SER A 443 -22.01 18.54 11.59
C SER A 443 -23.06 18.57 12.71
N TRP A 444 -23.48 17.40 13.21
CA TRP A 444 -24.44 17.34 14.33
C TRP A 444 -23.80 17.55 15.70
N LEU A 445 -22.50 17.33 15.83
CA LEU A 445 -21.78 17.52 17.08
C LEU A 445 -21.15 18.91 17.18
N HIS A 446 -20.65 19.47 16.07
CA HIS A 446 -19.74 20.62 16.11
C HIS A 446 -20.31 21.90 15.47
N ASP A 447 -21.32 21.82 14.60
CA ASP A 447 -21.91 23.02 14.00
C ASP A 447 -22.84 23.73 14.99
N ALA A 448 -22.70 25.06 15.12
CA ALA A 448 -23.42 25.89 16.10
C ALA A 448 -24.94 26.11 15.80
N ALA A 449 -25.61 25.16 15.14
CA ALA A 449 -27.02 25.26 14.81
C ALA A 449 -27.91 24.95 16.05
N PRO A 450 -28.71 25.91 16.56
CA PRO A 450 -29.49 25.73 17.80
C PRO A 450 -30.50 24.56 17.76
N THR A 451 -30.90 24.14 16.56
CA THR A 451 -31.95 23.15 16.31
C THR A 451 -31.44 21.72 16.08
N ARG A 452 -30.13 21.50 16.02
CA ARG A 452 -29.52 20.19 15.75
C ARG A 452 -28.76 19.72 16.99
N ARG A 453 -29.47 19.09 17.93
CA ARG A 453 -28.86 18.50 19.14
C ARG A 453 -29.20 17.02 19.23
N LEU A 454 -28.17 16.18 19.36
CA LEU A 454 -28.33 14.74 19.61
C LEU A 454 -28.44 14.49 21.11
N ASP A 455 -29.57 13.92 21.54
CA ASP A 455 -29.76 13.41 22.89
C ASP A 455 -28.94 12.13 23.13
N TRP A 456 -28.83 11.71 24.40
CA TRP A 456 -28.02 10.53 24.73
C TRP A 456 -28.50 9.26 24.02
N ARG A 457 -29.82 9.04 23.93
CA ARG A 457 -30.40 7.88 23.25
C ARG A 457 -29.98 7.83 21.78
N SER A 458 -30.04 8.97 21.08
CA SER A 458 -29.61 9.03 19.68
C SER A 458 -28.11 8.79 19.54
N ARG A 459 -27.28 9.32 20.44
CA ARG A 459 -25.82 9.08 20.41
C ARG A 459 -25.46 7.62 20.66
N LEU A 460 -26.12 6.96 21.61
CA LEU A 460 -25.92 5.54 21.89
C LEU A 460 -26.34 4.66 20.71
N ARG A 461 -27.48 4.97 20.08
CA ARG A 461 -27.93 4.30 18.86
C ARG A 461 -26.97 4.48 17.70
N ILE A 462 -26.45 5.70 17.49
CA ILE A 462 -25.43 5.99 16.47
C ILE A 462 -24.15 5.18 16.71
N ALA A 463 -23.70 5.08 17.97
CA ALA A 463 -22.55 4.25 18.33
C ALA A 463 -22.81 2.77 17.97
N LEU A 464 -23.99 2.24 18.31
CA LEU A 464 -24.36 0.86 18.04
C LEU A 464 -24.48 0.57 16.52
N ASP A 465 -25.12 1.46 15.77
CA ASP A 465 -25.23 1.38 14.31
C ASP A 465 -23.84 1.34 13.64
N LEU A 466 -22.94 2.20 14.09
CA LEU A 466 -21.56 2.24 13.62
C LEU A 466 -20.81 0.96 13.97
N ALA A 467 -21.03 0.41 15.17
CA ALA A 467 -20.45 -0.86 15.59
C ALA A 467 -20.91 -2.02 14.71
N HIS A 468 -22.20 -2.12 14.38
CA HIS A 468 -22.74 -3.14 13.48
C HIS A 468 -22.18 -3.00 12.06
N GLY A 469 -22.07 -1.78 11.53
CA GLY A 469 -21.46 -1.54 10.21
C GLY A 469 -20.01 -2.01 10.14
N LEU A 470 -19.22 -1.71 11.18
CA LEU A 470 -17.82 -2.15 11.28
C LEU A 470 -17.69 -3.66 11.49
N GLN A 471 -18.51 -4.25 12.38
CA GLN A 471 -18.59 -5.69 12.59
C GLN A 471 -18.86 -6.44 11.28
N TYR A 472 -19.78 -5.92 10.46
CA TYR A 472 -20.08 -6.51 9.16
C TYR A 472 -18.84 -6.55 8.26
N ILE A 473 -18.14 -5.43 8.06
CA ILE A 473 -16.97 -5.37 7.17
C ILE A 473 -15.71 -6.07 7.75
N HIS A 474 -15.64 -6.24 9.07
CA HIS A 474 -14.52 -6.91 9.74
C HIS A 474 -14.69 -8.43 9.85
N GLU A 475 -15.91 -8.94 9.84
CA GLU A 475 -16.17 -10.34 10.20
C GLU A 475 -17.07 -11.09 9.21
N HIS A 476 -17.94 -10.37 8.49
CA HIS A 476 -18.94 -10.97 7.59
C HIS A 476 -18.63 -10.78 6.10
N THR A 477 -17.49 -10.14 5.78
CA THR A 477 -16.99 -10.03 4.40
C THR A 477 -15.75 -10.88 4.20
N TRP A 478 -15.64 -11.55 3.05
CA TRP A 478 -14.44 -12.31 2.66
C TRP A 478 -13.94 -11.88 1.27
N PRO A 479 -12.68 -11.43 1.14
CA PRO A 479 -11.73 -11.09 2.22
C PRO A 479 -12.26 -9.94 3.09
N ARG A 480 -11.78 -9.87 4.35
CA ARG A 480 -12.15 -8.79 5.28
C ARG A 480 -11.78 -7.43 4.71
N VAL A 481 -12.58 -6.42 5.03
CA VAL A 481 -12.37 -5.05 4.58
C VAL A 481 -11.94 -4.19 5.77
N VAL A 482 -10.86 -3.43 5.60
CA VAL A 482 -10.43 -2.38 6.54
C VAL A 482 -10.77 -1.03 5.92
N HIS A 483 -11.54 -0.19 6.64
CA HIS A 483 -12.04 1.07 6.12
C HIS A 483 -10.95 2.15 6.05
N LYS A 484 -10.07 2.22 7.06
CA LYS A 484 -8.92 3.14 7.20
C LYS A 484 -9.22 4.64 7.37
N ASP A 485 -10.48 5.05 7.36
CA ASP A 485 -10.87 6.47 7.50
C ASP A 485 -12.20 6.60 8.26
N ILE A 486 -12.33 5.85 9.35
CA ILE A 486 -13.46 6.03 10.28
C ILE A 486 -13.27 7.34 11.02
N LYS A 487 -14.26 8.23 10.92
CA LYS A 487 -14.32 9.54 11.56
C LYS A 487 -15.74 10.09 11.52
N SER A 488 -16.06 11.05 12.39
CA SER A 488 -17.41 11.64 12.47
C SER A 488 -17.90 12.26 11.14
N SER A 489 -17.01 12.75 10.28
CA SER A 489 -17.39 13.29 8.95
C SER A 489 -17.71 12.23 7.89
N ASN A 490 -17.25 10.98 8.08
CA ASN A 490 -17.60 9.84 7.23
C ASN A 490 -18.75 9.00 7.81
N VAL A 491 -19.35 9.41 8.92
CA VAL A 491 -20.56 8.80 9.48
C VAL A 491 -21.74 9.68 9.10
N LEU A 492 -22.63 9.20 8.23
CA LEU A 492 -23.81 9.95 7.80
C LEU A 492 -25.05 9.49 8.58
N LEU A 493 -25.99 10.41 8.79
CA LEU A 493 -27.23 10.16 9.52
C LEU A 493 -28.43 10.17 8.57
N ASP A 494 -29.22 9.09 8.58
CA ASP A 494 -30.46 9.04 7.81
C ASP A 494 -31.58 9.88 8.45
N SER A 495 -32.77 9.86 7.83
CA SER A 495 -33.93 10.65 8.31
C SER A 495 -34.41 10.27 9.71
N LYS A 496 -34.05 9.08 10.21
CA LYS A 496 -34.37 8.57 11.55
C LYS A 496 -33.20 8.67 12.52
N LEU A 497 -32.11 9.31 12.11
CA LEU A 497 -30.84 9.43 12.82
C LEU A 497 -30.13 8.08 13.03
N HIS A 498 -30.35 7.11 12.13
CA HIS A 498 -29.51 5.92 12.07
C HIS A 498 -28.19 6.22 11.36
N ALA A 499 -27.12 5.62 11.85
CA ALA A 499 -25.78 5.88 11.32
C ALA A 499 -25.44 4.94 10.14
N LYS A 500 -24.82 5.53 9.11
CA LYS A 500 -24.28 4.85 7.93
C LYS A 500 -22.83 5.25 7.70
N ILE A 501 -21.95 4.26 7.55
CA ILE A 501 -20.54 4.47 7.21
C ILE A 501 -20.43 4.80 5.72
N ALA A 502 -19.77 5.91 5.42
CA ALA A 502 -19.54 6.41 4.06
C ALA A 502 -18.05 6.41 3.71
N ASN A 503 -17.76 6.60 2.42
CA ASN A 503 -16.43 6.87 1.88
C ASN A 503 -15.41 5.70 2.02
N PHE A 504 -15.58 4.69 1.17
CA PHE A 504 -14.66 3.55 1.07
C PHE A 504 -13.44 3.84 0.19
N GLY A 505 -13.16 5.11 -0.13
CA GLY A 505 -12.10 5.50 -1.06
C GLY A 505 -10.67 5.17 -0.58
N LEU A 506 -10.48 4.98 0.73
CA LEU A 506 -9.20 4.54 1.31
C LEU A 506 -9.21 3.08 1.75
N ALA A 507 -10.37 2.42 1.65
CA ALA A 507 -10.58 1.07 2.18
C ALA A 507 -9.75 0.04 1.40
N LYS A 508 -9.38 -1.05 2.07
CA LYS A 508 -8.56 -2.12 1.47
C LYS A 508 -9.10 -3.49 1.89
N THR A 509 -9.05 -4.44 0.96
CA THR A 509 -9.33 -5.86 1.24
C THR A 509 -8.08 -6.57 1.73
N GLY A 510 -8.21 -7.45 2.73
CA GLY A 510 -7.12 -8.22 3.32
C GLY A 510 -6.63 -7.61 4.63
N ILE A 511 -6.07 -8.46 5.50
CA ILE A 511 -5.54 -8.07 6.82
C ILE A 511 -4.02 -8.22 6.81
N ASN A 512 -3.32 -7.45 7.65
CA ASN A 512 -1.89 -7.55 7.90
C ASN A 512 -1.02 -7.10 6.71
N ALA A 513 -1.55 -6.21 5.89
CA ALA A 513 -0.74 -5.49 4.92
C ALA A 513 0.07 -4.42 5.66
N VAL A 514 1.37 -4.38 5.41
CA VAL A 514 2.21 -3.24 5.80
C VAL A 514 2.18 -2.26 4.62
N THR A 515 1.98 -0.97 4.90
CA THR A 515 1.99 0.06 3.85
C THR A 515 2.87 1.23 4.24
N THR A 516 3.56 1.77 3.23
CA THR A 516 4.42 2.95 3.35
C THR A 516 3.62 4.24 3.21
N HIS A 517 2.45 4.16 2.59
CA HIS A 517 1.58 5.28 2.34
C HIS A 517 0.50 5.33 3.41
N ILE A 518 0.83 5.97 4.54
CA ILE A 518 -0.13 6.22 5.62
C ILE A 518 -1.16 7.23 5.10
N VAL A 519 -2.42 6.82 5.07
CA VAL A 519 -3.56 7.64 4.65
C VAL A 519 -4.64 7.54 5.71
N GLY A 520 -5.29 8.66 5.99
CA GLY A 520 -6.32 8.75 7.03
C GLY A 520 -6.37 10.15 7.59
N THR A 521 -7.21 10.34 8.60
CA THR A 521 -7.46 11.66 9.17
C THR A 521 -6.77 11.80 10.52
N GLN A 522 -5.99 12.87 10.70
CA GLN A 522 -5.34 13.19 11.97
C GLN A 522 -6.34 13.20 13.12
N GLY A 523 -5.93 12.73 14.30
CA GLY A 523 -6.80 12.51 15.47
C GLY A 523 -7.40 11.11 15.54
N TYR A 524 -7.67 10.48 14.39
CA TYR A 524 -8.27 9.13 14.31
C TYR A 524 -7.26 8.01 14.01
N ILE A 525 -6.07 8.38 13.52
CA ILE A 525 -5.05 7.41 13.12
C ILE A 525 -4.51 6.65 14.33
N ALA A 526 -4.56 5.32 14.26
CA ALA A 526 -4.01 4.44 15.28
C ALA A 526 -2.48 4.50 15.37
N PRO A 527 -1.88 4.40 16.58
CA PRO A 527 -0.45 4.60 16.79
C PRO A 527 0.43 3.58 16.04
N GLU A 528 0.02 2.32 15.95
CA GLU A 528 0.73 1.29 15.19
C GLU A 528 0.70 1.54 13.68
N TYR A 529 -0.33 2.24 13.18
CA TYR A 529 -0.40 2.59 11.77
C TYR A 529 0.62 3.68 11.43
N LEU A 530 0.83 4.65 12.33
CA LEU A 530 1.90 5.64 12.21
C LEU A 530 3.29 5.04 12.40
N ALA A 531 3.44 4.15 13.38
CA ALA A 531 4.74 3.61 13.77
C ALA A 531 5.25 2.55 12.79
N ASP A 532 4.36 1.67 12.31
CA ASP A 532 4.71 0.44 11.61
C ASP A 532 4.01 0.30 10.25
N GLY A 533 3.09 1.21 9.88
CA GLY A 533 2.32 1.11 8.64
C GLY A 533 1.35 -0.08 8.62
N LEU A 534 1.01 -0.61 9.79
CA LEU A 534 0.25 -1.86 9.93
C LEU A 534 -1.25 -1.64 9.65
N VAL A 535 -1.77 -2.24 8.58
CA VAL A 535 -3.20 -2.21 8.23
C VAL A 535 -3.89 -3.45 8.76
N THR A 536 -4.75 -3.25 9.77
CA THR A 536 -5.54 -4.32 10.39
C THR A 536 -6.96 -3.82 10.69
N THR A 537 -7.90 -4.71 10.97
CA THR A 537 -9.23 -4.26 11.45
C THR A 537 -9.14 -3.48 12.77
N LYS A 538 -8.07 -3.67 13.56
CA LYS A 538 -7.87 -3.00 14.85
C LYS A 538 -7.59 -1.50 14.73
N MET A 539 -7.12 -0.98 13.59
CA MET A 539 -6.99 0.47 13.41
C MET A 539 -8.36 1.14 13.25
N ASP A 540 -9.33 0.47 12.60
CA ASP A 540 -10.71 0.97 12.54
C ASP A 540 -11.36 0.94 13.95
N VAL A 541 -11.05 -0.07 14.77
CA VAL A 541 -11.49 -0.13 16.19
C VAL A 541 -10.96 1.05 16.99
N PHE A 542 -9.70 1.46 16.77
CA PHE A 542 -9.13 2.62 17.43
C PHE A 542 -9.85 3.91 17.02
N ALA A 543 -10.02 4.12 15.71
CA ALA A 543 -10.73 5.27 15.17
C ALA A 543 -12.19 5.34 15.65
N TYR A 544 -12.86 4.18 15.77
CA TYR A 544 -14.17 4.06 16.39
C TYR A 544 -14.18 4.52 17.86
N GLY A 545 -13.14 4.15 18.62
CA GLY A 545 -12.96 4.63 20.00
C GLY A 545 -12.89 6.16 20.09
N VAL A 546 -12.26 6.83 19.11
CA VAL A 546 -12.24 8.30 19.03
C VAL A 546 -13.64 8.86 18.76
N VAL A 547 -14.42 8.25 17.85
CA VAL A 547 -15.81 8.66 17.59
C VAL A 547 -16.69 8.52 18.84
N LEU A 548 -16.47 7.48 19.67
CA LEU A 548 -17.16 7.36 20.96
C LEU A 548 -16.84 8.52 21.90
N LEU A 549 -15.58 8.97 21.94
CA LEU A 549 -15.20 10.15 22.74
C LEU A 549 -15.88 11.42 22.23
N GLU A 550 -15.98 11.62 20.92
CA GLU A 550 -16.72 12.74 20.33
C GLU A 550 -18.21 12.70 20.74
N LEU A 551 -18.84 11.51 20.69
CA LEU A 551 -20.24 11.35 21.11
C LEU A 551 -20.46 11.68 22.59
N ILE A 552 -19.53 11.36 23.49
CA ILE A 552 -19.68 11.64 24.93
C ILE A 552 -19.40 13.11 25.25
N SER A 553 -18.34 13.68 24.66
CA SER A 553 -17.83 15.01 25.04
C SER A 553 -18.38 16.15 24.19
N GLY A 554 -18.85 15.88 22.97
CA GLY A 554 -19.18 16.90 21.99
C GLY A 554 -17.96 17.68 21.49
N LYS A 555 -16.73 17.21 21.74
CA LYS A 555 -15.48 17.84 21.32
C LYS A 555 -14.98 17.25 20.00
N GLU A 556 -14.27 18.04 19.21
CA GLU A 556 -13.59 17.56 18.01
C GLU A 556 -12.45 16.59 18.34
N ALA A 557 -12.14 15.69 17.41
CA ALA A 557 -11.06 14.71 17.58
C ALA A 557 -9.66 15.32 17.68
N VAL A 558 -9.49 16.56 17.22
CA VAL A 558 -8.27 17.37 17.33
C VAL A 558 -8.69 18.77 17.80
N SER A 559 -8.07 19.28 18.86
CA SER A 559 -8.35 20.63 19.36
C SER A 559 -7.79 21.71 18.43
N GLU A 560 -8.16 22.98 18.66
CA GLU A 560 -7.59 24.11 17.93
C GLU A 560 -6.06 24.20 18.07
N GLU A 561 -5.51 23.73 19.21
CA GLU A 561 -4.08 23.63 19.49
C GLU A 561 -3.41 22.41 18.82
N GLY A 562 -4.16 21.56 18.14
CA GLY A 562 -3.66 20.37 17.46
C GLY A 562 -3.54 19.14 18.35
N GLU A 563 -4.06 19.18 19.58
CA GLU A 563 -4.01 18.05 20.52
C GLU A 563 -5.12 17.05 20.22
N ALA A 564 -4.79 15.75 20.23
CA ALA A 564 -5.77 14.72 19.93
C ALA A 564 -6.67 14.44 21.15
N LEU A 565 -7.99 14.36 20.93
CA LEU A 565 -9.00 14.15 21.97
C LEU A 565 -8.74 12.90 22.81
N TRP A 566 -8.25 11.83 22.20
CA TRP A 566 -7.94 10.59 22.91
C TRP A 566 -6.77 10.71 23.89
N VAL A 567 -5.87 11.69 23.69
CA VAL A 567 -4.81 12.04 24.66
C VAL A 567 -5.42 12.76 25.87
N GLU A 568 -6.31 13.73 25.63
CA GLU A 568 -7.04 14.43 26.70
C GLU A 568 -7.87 13.44 27.56
N ALA A 569 -8.52 12.49 26.91
CA ALA A 569 -9.36 11.48 27.56
C ALA A 569 -8.57 10.51 28.48
N GLU A 570 -7.25 10.33 28.28
CA GLU A 570 -6.43 9.51 29.18
C GLU A 570 -6.51 9.99 30.64
N VAL A 571 -6.66 11.30 30.84
CA VAL A 571 -6.82 11.93 32.16
C VAL A 571 -8.19 11.64 32.77
N VAL A 572 -9.23 11.54 31.94
CA VAL A 572 -10.61 11.27 32.38
C VAL A 572 -10.78 9.81 32.80
N PHE A 573 -10.11 8.88 32.12
CA PHE A 573 -10.16 7.43 32.39
C PHE A 573 -9.68 6.99 33.79
N GLN A 574 -9.11 7.90 34.57
CA GLN A 574 -8.57 7.66 35.91
C GLN A 574 -9.33 8.42 37.01
N ARG A 575 -10.45 9.08 36.67
CA ARG A 575 -11.15 10.01 37.55
C ARG A 575 -12.53 9.51 37.99
N THR A 576 -13.14 10.23 38.93
CA THR A 576 -14.45 9.93 39.50
C THR A 576 -15.60 10.26 38.54
N GLU A 577 -16.81 9.77 38.81
CA GLU A 577 -18.03 10.10 38.05
C GLU A 577 -18.25 11.61 37.89
N ALA A 578 -17.98 12.40 38.95
CA ALA A 578 -18.10 13.86 38.90
C ALA A 578 -17.19 14.49 37.83
N ASN A 579 -16.02 13.90 37.57
CA ASN A 579 -15.11 14.35 36.52
C ASN A 579 -15.59 13.95 35.13
N VAL A 580 -16.21 12.78 34.99
CA VAL A 580 -16.85 12.35 33.74
C VAL A 580 -17.97 13.33 33.39
N ILE A 581 -18.85 13.66 34.35
CA ILE A 581 -19.93 14.64 34.15
C ILE A 581 -19.38 16.00 33.70
N ALA A 582 -18.32 16.49 34.34
CA ALA A 582 -17.69 17.76 33.97
C ALA A 582 -17.09 17.75 32.55
N TRP A 583 -16.64 16.59 32.07
CA TRP A 583 -16.05 16.41 30.74
C TRP A 583 -17.08 16.17 29.63
N MET A 584 -18.26 15.65 29.98
CA MET A 584 -19.34 15.38 29.03
C MET A 584 -19.80 16.64 28.28
N ASP A 585 -20.45 16.41 27.14
CA ASP A 585 -21.12 17.47 26.38
C ASP A 585 -22.15 18.21 27.27
N PRO A 586 -22.13 19.56 27.32
CA PRO A 586 -23.14 20.35 28.01
C PRO A 586 -24.58 19.97 27.67
N VAL A 587 -24.86 19.61 26.41
CA VAL A 587 -26.19 19.19 25.95
C VAL A 587 -26.67 17.95 26.68
N LEU A 588 -25.75 17.02 26.97
CA LEU A 588 -26.08 15.79 27.70
C LEU A 588 -26.26 16.04 29.19
N ARG A 589 -25.56 17.02 29.77
CA ARG A 589 -25.74 17.43 31.17
C ARG A 589 -27.08 18.12 31.43
N GLU A 590 -27.59 18.85 30.45
CA GLU A 590 -28.90 19.52 30.51
C GLU A 590 -30.06 18.50 30.44
N GLN A 591 -29.78 17.26 30.05
CA GLN A 591 -30.74 16.16 29.92
C GLN A 591 -30.60 15.16 31.08
N SER A 592 -31.70 14.49 31.45
CA SER A 592 -31.63 13.36 32.39
C SER A 592 -30.99 12.16 31.67
N CYS A 593 -29.67 12.01 31.84
CA CYS A 593 -28.87 10.95 31.24
C CYS A 593 -28.35 10.00 32.34
N PRO A 594 -28.62 8.68 32.25
CA PRO A 594 -28.08 7.70 33.20
C PRO A 594 -26.55 7.63 33.09
N ILE A 595 -25.85 8.11 34.11
CA ILE A 595 -24.39 8.21 34.10
C ILE A 595 -23.71 6.84 33.92
N ASP A 596 -24.32 5.76 34.43
CA ASP A 596 -23.81 4.38 34.29
C ASP A 596 -23.68 3.95 32.82
N THR A 597 -24.63 4.36 31.98
CA THR A 597 -24.59 4.06 30.55
C THR A 597 -23.46 4.85 29.88
N VAL A 598 -23.24 6.10 30.28
CA VAL A 598 -22.13 6.92 29.78
C VAL A 598 -20.78 6.32 30.18
N VAL A 599 -20.63 5.92 31.45
CA VAL A 599 -19.44 5.25 31.96
C VAL A 599 -19.18 3.94 31.22
N THR A 600 -20.23 3.18 30.90
CA THR A 600 -20.12 1.96 30.09
C THR A 600 -19.57 2.27 28.69
N VAL A 601 -20.12 3.25 27.98
CA VAL A 601 -19.63 3.67 26.65
C VAL A 601 -18.20 4.21 26.74
N LEU A 602 -17.86 4.97 27.79
CA LEU A 602 -16.51 5.49 28.03
C LEU A 602 -15.49 4.36 28.24
N ASN A 603 -15.88 3.30 28.96
CA ASN A 603 -15.04 2.12 29.16
C ASN A 603 -14.82 1.35 27.85
N VAL A 604 -15.84 1.27 26.99
CA VAL A 604 -15.69 0.72 25.63
C VAL A 604 -14.71 1.57 24.82
N ALA A 605 -14.83 2.90 24.84
CA ALA A 605 -13.89 3.81 24.17
C ALA A 605 -12.45 3.59 24.66
N LYS A 606 -12.24 3.50 25.99
CA LYS A 606 -10.93 3.20 26.60
C LYS A 606 -10.35 1.86 26.14
N ALA A 607 -11.18 0.84 25.98
CA ALA A 607 -10.76 -0.47 25.47
C ALA A 607 -10.40 -0.42 23.97
N CYS A 608 -11.16 0.33 23.18
CA CYS A 608 -10.87 0.58 21.77
C CYS A 608 -9.55 1.36 21.56
N LEU A 609 -9.21 2.27 22.47
CA LEU A 609 -8.04 3.15 22.39
C LEU A 609 -6.75 2.55 22.96
N GLN A 610 -6.72 1.25 23.28
CA GLN A 610 -5.49 0.60 23.74
C GLN A 610 -4.35 0.75 22.71
N ARG A 611 -3.15 1.13 23.19
CA ARG A 611 -1.97 1.29 22.31
C ARG A 611 -1.59 -0.01 21.61
N ASP A 612 -1.69 -1.13 22.33
CA ASP A 612 -1.49 -2.47 21.77
C ASP A 612 -2.75 -2.93 21.02
N PRO A 613 -2.70 -3.12 19.68
CA PRO A 613 -3.86 -3.51 18.88
C PRO A 613 -4.44 -4.86 19.29
N SER A 614 -3.63 -5.76 19.85
CA SER A 614 -4.09 -7.08 20.30
C SER A 614 -5.05 -7.00 21.48
N LYS A 615 -4.91 -5.97 22.32
CA LYS A 615 -5.76 -5.73 23.51
C LYS A 615 -7.07 -5.02 23.19
N ARG A 616 -7.22 -4.46 22.00
CA ARG A 616 -8.48 -3.84 21.56
C ARG A 616 -9.56 -4.93 21.38
N PRO A 617 -10.82 -4.67 21.74
CA PRO A 617 -11.91 -5.62 21.54
C PRO A 617 -12.17 -5.89 20.04
N THR A 618 -12.92 -6.94 19.75
CA THR A 618 -13.53 -7.09 18.41
C THR A 618 -14.77 -6.21 18.30
N MET A 619 -15.25 -5.97 17.08
CA MET A 619 -16.48 -5.18 16.91
C MET A 619 -17.72 -5.96 17.38
N VAL A 620 -17.68 -7.30 17.42
CA VAL A 620 -18.68 -8.13 18.11
C VAL A 620 -18.75 -7.79 19.60
N ASP A 621 -17.61 -7.78 20.29
CA ASP A 621 -17.57 -7.50 21.73
C ASP A 621 -18.07 -6.08 22.04
N VAL A 622 -17.69 -5.12 21.18
CA VAL A 622 -18.13 -3.73 21.24
C VAL A 622 -19.65 -3.65 21.07
N ALA A 623 -20.20 -4.22 19.99
CA ALA A 623 -21.63 -4.18 19.71
C ALA A 623 -22.43 -4.83 20.86
N TYR A 624 -21.99 -5.98 21.35
CA TYR A 624 -22.63 -6.66 22.49
C TYR A 624 -22.67 -5.80 23.76
N THR A 625 -21.55 -5.14 24.09
CA THR A 625 -21.46 -4.29 25.28
C THR A 625 -22.36 -3.05 25.16
N LEU A 626 -22.43 -2.46 23.97
CA LEU A 626 -23.27 -1.29 23.71
C LEU A 626 -24.76 -1.64 23.65
N SER A 627 -25.14 -2.80 23.12
CA SER A 627 -26.53 -3.28 23.17
C SER A 627 -27.03 -3.42 24.61
N LYS A 628 -26.19 -3.93 25.51
CA LYS A 628 -26.55 -3.99 26.95
C LYS A 628 -26.75 -2.60 27.56
N ALA A 629 -25.93 -1.63 27.18
CA ALA A 629 -26.11 -0.25 27.65
C ALA A 629 -27.42 0.37 27.11
N ASP A 630 -27.83 0.02 25.89
CA ASP A 630 -29.09 0.48 25.28
C ASP A 630 -30.33 -0.16 25.93
N GLU A 631 -30.24 -1.45 26.28
CA GLU A 631 -31.26 -2.15 27.08
C GLU A 631 -31.42 -1.48 28.47
N GLN A 632 -30.32 -1.25 29.19
CA GLN A 632 -30.33 -0.57 30.50
C GLN A 632 -30.93 0.84 30.42
N PHE A 633 -30.61 1.60 29.37
CA PHE A 633 -31.19 2.92 29.16
C PHE A 633 -32.71 2.85 28.91
N SER A 634 -33.16 1.83 28.18
CA SER A 634 -34.57 1.62 27.87
C SER A 634 -35.38 1.25 29.11
N ASP A 635 -34.82 0.44 30.02
CA ASP A 635 -35.44 0.11 31.31
C ASP A 635 -35.57 1.36 32.21
N TYR A 636 -34.53 2.20 32.29
CA TYR A 636 -34.58 3.47 33.02
C TYR A 636 -35.66 4.43 32.51
N SER A 637 -35.87 4.45 31.19
CA SER A 637 -36.89 5.29 30.55
C SER A 637 -38.31 4.77 30.79
N GLY A 638 -38.48 3.46 31.04
CA GLY A 638 -39.76 2.80 31.30
C GLY A 638 -40.28 2.98 32.73
N ASP A 639 -39.38 2.96 33.72
CA ASP A 639 -39.74 3.14 35.14
C ASP A 639 -40.15 4.57 35.52
N GLY A 640 -39.93 5.55 34.64
CA GLY A 640 -40.38 6.94 34.80
C GLY A 640 -41.88 7.18 34.56
N LEU A 641 -42.65 6.15 34.16
CA LEU A 641 -44.06 6.27 33.75
C LEU A 641 -45.06 5.49 34.61
N SER A 642 -44.74 5.14 35.85
CA SER A 642 -45.72 4.54 36.76
C SER A 642 -45.59 4.99 38.21
N VAL A 643 -45.99 6.24 38.52
CA VAL A 643 -46.71 6.57 39.77
C VAL A 643 -47.69 7.70 39.49
N GLY A 644 -48.98 7.36 39.58
CA GLY A 644 -50.11 8.28 39.48
C GLY A 644 -51.38 7.57 39.92
N SER A 645 -51.36 6.95 41.10
CA SER A 645 -52.57 6.50 41.78
C SER A 645 -53.01 7.57 42.78
N GLU A 646 -53.89 8.48 42.36
CA GLU A 646 -54.86 9.11 43.25
C GLU A 646 -56.16 9.32 42.46
N ASP A 647 -57.13 8.44 42.70
CA ASP A 647 -58.53 8.83 42.65
C ASP A 647 -59.28 8.01 43.72
N VAL A 648 -59.36 8.59 44.91
CA VAL A 648 -60.27 8.15 45.97
C VAL A 648 -61.35 9.23 46.11
N SER A 649 -62.55 8.88 45.62
CA SER A 649 -63.89 9.34 46.01
C SER A 649 -64.22 10.83 45.92
N VAL A 650 -65.34 11.20 45.26
CA VAL A 650 -66.64 11.59 45.88
C VAL A 650 -67.76 11.61 44.80
N LEU A 651 -68.97 11.17 45.21
CA LEU A 651 -70.35 11.48 44.75
C LEU A 651 -71.10 10.26 44.21
N ALA A 652 -71.91 9.55 45.02
CA ALA A 652 -73.25 9.94 45.49
C ALA A 652 -74.29 10.09 44.37
N ARG A 653 -74.90 8.97 43.94
CA ARG A 653 -76.34 8.72 43.90
C ARG A 653 -76.65 7.31 43.37
#